data_AF-A0A913Z227-F1
#
_entry.id   AF-A0A913Z227-F1
#
_cell.length_a   1.000
_cell.length_b   1.000
_cell.length_c   1.000
_cell.angle_alpha   90.00
_cell.angle_beta   90.00
_cell.angle_gamma   90.00
#
_symmetry.space_group_name_H-M   'P 1'
#
loop_
_entity.id
_entity.type
_entity.pdbx_description
1 polymer ?
#
loop_
_entity_poly.entity_id
_entity_poly.type
_entity_poly.pdbx_seq_one_letter_code
_entity_poly.pdbx_strand_id
1 'polypeptide(L)'
;MNPVNGIHEIDMPKSKLLHRQSESARKRMEHCQYLATESPEPTYDLSRCELYEVPSGTFSMCKVLRKEALILSDNLLSSLSGGGNIKDLAMLRVLDLHSNKLSEIPDALTGISGLQVLNLDNNQLKKLPRDTGKLQALQTLTIKGNQVKELPGTICLMKSLRTLDISDNKIKDLPSKLCYIRTLETLSLDAKNMRHPIASICMQGTEAIMKSLCAECGTDYSPPSQHVLNVLDPPKVSPSEDKPSSLRSLEEEEANLSNSIMQYEKIQESKRLERMRLERELEEMEREQAQLVTQTDKRHLGLLKALEKEQADLDSGIKTLQERSDIEKQNLLSVLHDVERQSTDLVHQLLEMNEKARKKEALLDQLEKERMELDATFLVVSEEHDLLREKDILKFMQVIMKENFELDQLRNRYDKHKENIRKEAEDSENVAFNQLSSQLHAKQLNNDAIVANLMKAEEFQREAFEMLLLSKDAKHKRLTEEIYMLQQQLAEVTMAELEKQSVKAESTNIALEQKREDLAALLKQLMIEREDREEELKKRLLEMEQRREDDVQDYWLIQFQRLMDRKPQSLIDQENNLEFSVLEILNRSGADDYIPMFARHRVTIETMLQLTDNDLKEIGVHEVGLRRSILSNIANFTKERDNASLKAKEMESHVDVPRRDPTAPSIDEAGASAVAGAALVKEVTVRVNAECVICMENNSDVLFLNCGHVCCCGTCSGSLRLCPLCRSDIHTKINMQKSSQSVIGGCVD
;
A
#
# COMPACT_ATOMS: atom_id res chain seq x y z
N MET A 1 0.49 -18.87 76.98
CA MET A 1 -0.73 -18.57 76.18
C MET A 1 -0.71 -19.48 74.97
N ASN A 2 -1.82 -20.15 74.64
CA ASN A 2 -1.85 -21.11 73.53
C ASN A 2 -2.33 -20.43 72.24
N PRO A 3 -1.76 -20.78 71.06
CA PRO A 3 -2.29 -20.31 69.78
C PRO A 3 -3.59 -21.06 69.45
N VAL A 4 -4.57 -20.33 68.90
CA VAL A 4 -5.80 -20.92 68.36
C VAL A 4 -5.64 -21.09 66.85
N ASN A 5 -5.61 -22.35 66.39
CA ASN A 5 -5.68 -22.65 64.96
C ASN A 5 -7.10 -22.36 64.43
N GLY A 6 -7.20 -21.58 63.36
CA GLY A 6 -8.44 -21.30 62.63
C GLY A 6 -8.27 -21.63 61.15
N ILE A 7 -8.19 -22.91 60.80
CA ILE A 7 -8.06 -23.35 59.41
C ILE A 7 -9.43 -23.29 58.73
N HIS A 8 -9.54 -22.44 57.72
CA HIS A 8 -10.57 -22.56 56.69
C HIS A 8 -9.90 -22.69 55.31
N GLU A 9 -9.61 -23.92 54.93
CA GLU A 9 -9.34 -24.27 53.53
C GLU A 9 -10.63 -24.06 52.74
N ILE A 10 -10.64 -23.07 51.84
CA ILE A 10 -11.61 -22.99 50.75
C ILE A 10 -10.95 -23.64 49.55
N ASP A 11 -11.35 -24.86 49.25
CA ASP A 11 -10.82 -25.64 48.14
C ASP A 11 -11.19 -24.96 46.81
N MET A 12 -10.18 -24.58 46.02
CA MET A 12 -10.34 -23.97 44.70
C MET A 12 -9.42 -24.62 43.67
N PRO A 13 -9.88 -24.78 42.41
CA PRO A 13 -9.28 -25.72 41.47
C PRO A 13 -7.86 -25.34 41.04
N LYS A 14 -6.98 -26.35 41.03
CA LYS A 14 -5.57 -26.25 40.63
C LYS A 14 -5.39 -26.06 39.12
N SER A 15 -5.82 -24.92 38.58
CA SER A 15 -5.78 -24.64 37.14
C SER A 15 -5.54 -23.16 36.79
N LYS A 16 -4.52 -22.53 37.40
CA LYS A 16 -3.71 -21.41 36.85
C LYS A 16 -2.65 -20.93 37.86
N LEU A 17 -1.48 -21.61 37.87
CA LEU A 17 -0.26 -21.01 38.42
C LEU A 17 0.26 -19.99 37.41
N LEU A 18 -0.19 -18.74 37.55
CA LEU A 18 0.37 -17.60 36.82
C LEU A 18 1.82 -17.39 37.28
N HIS A 19 2.79 -17.70 36.42
CA HIS A 19 4.17 -17.33 36.70
C HIS A 19 4.29 -15.80 36.76
N ARG A 20 4.66 -15.30 37.94
CA ARG A 20 4.90 -13.88 38.18
C ARG A 20 6.26 -13.49 37.59
N GLN A 21 6.25 -12.59 36.62
CA GLN A 21 7.44 -11.97 36.04
C GLN A 21 8.36 -11.40 37.13
N SER A 22 9.69 -11.51 36.96
CA SER A 22 10.65 -10.91 37.89
C SER A 22 10.54 -9.39 37.92
N GLU A 23 10.79 -8.78 39.09
CA GLU A 23 10.71 -7.33 39.24
C GLU A 23 11.75 -6.59 38.38
N SER A 24 12.90 -7.22 38.16
CA SER A 24 13.93 -6.80 37.22
C SER A 24 13.44 -6.82 35.77
N ALA A 25 12.78 -7.89 35.32
CA ALA A 25 12.23 -7.97 33.97
C ALA A 25 11.06 -6.98 33.76
N ARG A 26 10.24 -6.73 34.79
CA ARG A 26 9.18 -5.70 34.72
C ARG A 26 9.75 -4.29 34.60
N LYS A 27 10.75 -3.93 35.43
CA LYS A 27 11.46 -2.65 35.36
C LYS A 27 12.20 -2.47 34.02
N ARG A 28 12.79 -3.54 33.47
CA ARG A 28 13.37 -3.53 32.11
C ARG A 28 12.31 -3.24 31.06
N MET A 29 11.14 -3.88 31.10
CA MET A 29 10.04 -3.61 30.17
C MET A 29 9.55 -2.16 30.24
N GLU A 30 9.35 -1.63 31.45
CA GLU A 30 8.94 -0.24 31.70
C GLU A 30 9.98 0.76 31.15
N HIS A 31 11.27 0.49 31.38
CA HIS A 31 12.37 1.29 30.84
C HIS A 31 12.46 1.22 29.31
N CYS A 32 12.31 0.03 28.72
CA CYS A 32 12.27 -0.17 27.26
C CYS A 32 11.07 0.54 26.59
N GLN A 33 9.91 0.56 27.24
CA GLN A 33 8.74 1.33 26.76
C GLN A 33 9.01 2.83 26.80
N TYR A 34 9.56 3.34 27.91
CA TYR A 34 9.95 4.75 28.06
C TYR A 34 11.01 5.18 27.03
N LEU A 35 12.05 4.38 26.84
CA LEU A 35 13.06 4.60 25.81
C LEU A 35 12.45 4.60 24.41
N ALA A 36 11.52 3.68 24.12
CA ALA A 36 10.87 3.63 22.81
C ALA A 36 10.06 4.89 22.49
N THR A 37 9.40 5.50 23.49
CA THR A 37 8.60 6.72 23.34
C THR A 37 9.43 8.02 23.30
N GLU A 38 10.50 8.11 24.10
CA GLU A 38 11.33 9.33 24.17
C GLU A 38 12.42 9.35 23.10
N SER A 39 12.97 8.19 22.71
CA SER A 39 14.09 8.14 21.77
C SER A 39 13.62 8.08 20.30
N PRO A 40 14.23 8.88 19.40
CA PRO A 40 13.97 8.81 17.97
C PRO A 40 14.65 7.60 17.30
N GLU A 41 15.21 6.66 18.07
CA GLU A 41 15.89 5.48 17.51
C GLU A 41 14.90 4.59 16.73
N PRO A 42 15.30 4.02 15.59
CA PRO A 42 14.41 3.17 14.79
C PRO A 42 14.16 1.78 15.41
N THR A 43 14.85 1.44 16.50
CA THR A 43 14.73 0.13 17.18
C THR A 43 13.79 0.21 18.38
N TYR A 44 13.02 -0.85 18.59
CA TYR A 44 12.29 -1.12 19.82
C TYR A 44 12.72 -2.48 20.37
N ASP A 45 13.51 -2.47 21.46
CA ASP A 45 14.00 -3.66 22.13
C ASP A 45 13.14 -4.01 23.35
N LEU A 46 12.54 -5.20 23.33
CA LEU A 46 11.80 -5.85 24.41
C LEU A 46 12.41 -7.22 24.75
N SER A 47 13.71 -7.42 24.45
CA SER A 47 14.45 -8.64 24.76
C SER A 47 14.61 -8.85 26.27
N ARG A 48 14.72 -10.13 26.69
CA ARG A 48 15.02 -10.52 28.08
C ARG A 48 14.05 -9.94 29.11
N CYS A 49 12.78 -9.81 28.72
CA CYS A 49 11.71 -9.27 29.56
C CYS A 49 10.80 -10.38 30.15
N GLU A 50 11.18 -11.67 30.04
CA GLU A 50 10.42 -12.83 30.53
C GLU A 50 8.96 -12.90 30.00
N LEU A 51 8.70 -12.31 28.84
CA LEU A 51 7.35 -12.12 28.30
C LEU A 51 6.70 -13.44 27.88
N TYR A 52 5.49 -13.74 28.38
CA TYR A 52 4.66 -14.87 27.95
C TYR A 52 3.77 -14.54 26.73
N GLU A 53 3.35 -13.28 26.65
CA GLU A 53 2.63 -12.68 25.53
C GLU A 53 3.22 -11.29 25.26
N VAL A 54 3.13 -10.79 24.03
CA VAL A 54 3.59 -9.45 23.66
C VAL A 54 2.66 -8.40 24.30
N PRO A 55 3.18 -7.34 24.95
CA PRO A 55 2.34 -6.31 25.58
C PRO A 55 1.36 -5.63 24.61
N SER A 56 0.13 -5.41 25.06
CA SER A 56 -0.94 -4.82 24.25
C SER A 56 -0.60 -3.42 23.77
N GLY A 57 -0.61 -3.22 22.45
CA GLY A 57 -0.30 -1.93 21.83
C GLY A 57 1.14 -1.80 21.32
N THR A 58 2.03 -2.75 21.60
CA THR A 58 3.41 -2.77 21.06
C THR A 58 3.45 -2.61 19.54
N PHE A 59 2.57 -3.30 18.80
CA PHE A 59 2.54 -3.19 17.33
C PHE A 59 2.04 -1.81 16.86
N SER A 60 1.11 -1.21 17.59
CA SER A 60 0.61 0.14 17.31
C SER A 60 1.64 1.21 17.69
N MET A 61 2.51 0.98 18.69
CA MET A 61 3.66 1.84 18.98
C MET A 61 4.72 1.78 17.87
N CYS A 62 5.06 0.60 17.34
CA CYS A 62 5.93 0.49 16.17
C CYS A 62 5.42 1.34 14.98
N LYS A 63 4.10 1.37 14.77
CA LYS A 63 3.44 2.16 13.72
C LYS A 63 3.47 3.67 13.98
N VAL A 64 3.08 4.11 15.18
CA VAL A 64 3.02 5.54 15.55
C VAL A 64 4.42 6.15 15.56
N LEU A 65 5.39 5.42 16.12
CA LEU A 65 6.77 5.86 16.30
C LEU A 65 7.68 5.46 15.11
N ARG A 66 7.11 4.88 14.04
CA ARG A 66 7.78 4.43 12.81
C ARG A 66 9.07 3.62 13.04
N LYS A 67 9.05 2.73 14.04
CA LYS A 67 10.20 1.87 14.37
C LYS A 67 10.42 0.86 13.23
N GLU A 68 11.65 0.76 12.74
CA GLU A 68 12.06 -0.15 11.67
C GLU A 68 12.51 -1.53 12.18
N ALA A 69 12.88 -1.64 13.47
CA ALA A 69 13.29 -2.89 14.10
C ALA A 69 12.51 -3.16 15.39
N LEU A 70 12.07 -4.40 15.58
CA LEU A 70 11.40 -4.90 16.79
C LEU A 70 12.12 -6.17 17.25
N ILE A 71 12.71 -6.10 18.44
CA ILE A 71 13.47 -7.19 19.04
C ILE A 71 12.67 -7.71 20.23
N LEU A 72 12.29 -8.98 20.18
CA LEU A 72 11.48 -9.68 21.19
C LEU A 72 12.16 -10.98 21.65
N SER A 73 13.48 -11.07 21.47
CA SER A 73 14.27 -12.28 21.72
C SER A 73 14.53 -12.58 23.20
N ASP A 74 14.97 -13.81 23.49
CA ASP A 74 15.23 -14.32 24.84
C ASP A 74 14.01 -14.10 25.78
N ASN A 75 12.83 -14.49 25.32
CA ASN A 75 11.55 -14.36 26.05
C ASN A 75 10.85 -15.74 26.15
N LEU A 76 9.61 -15.76 26.65
CA LEU A 76 8.82 -16.98 26.89
C LEU A 76 7.57 -17.04 25.99
N LEU A 77 7.57 -16.29 24.89
CA LEU A 77 6.38 -16.04 24.06
C LEU A 77 5.83 -17.33 23.46
N SER A 78 4.55 -17.63 23.72
CA SER A 78 3.84 -18.75 23.10
C SER A 78 3.16 -18.38 21.78
N SER A 79 2.78 -17.11 21.63
CA SER A 79 2.14 -16.53 20.45
C SER A 79 2.42 -15.02 20.34
N LEU A 80 2.08 -14.43 19.19
CA LEU A 80 2.19 -12.98 18.93
C LEU A 80 0.86 -12.23 19.13
N SER A 81 -0.22 -12.89 19.56
CA SER A 81 -1.58 -12.33 19.54
C SER A 81 -1.82 -11.21 20.55
N GLY A 82 -1.06 -11.14 21.65
CA GLY A 82 -1.21 -10.10 22.67
C GLY A 82 -0.84 -8.68 22.20
N GLY A 83 0.06 -8.55 21.21
CA GLY A 83 0.68 -7.28 20.84
C GLY A 83 -0.23 -6.27 20.13
N GLY A 84 -1.42 -6.68 19.71
CA GLY A 84 -2.38 -5.91 18.93
C GLY A 84 -2.50 -6.41 17.48
N ASN A 85 -2.80 -5.51 16.54
CA ASN A 85 -2.95 -5.87 15.13
C ASN A 85 -1.59 -5.98 14.43
N ILE A 86 -1.20 -7.19 14.01
CA ILE A 86 0.09 -7.46 13.35
C ILE A 86 0.26 -6.64 12.05
N LYS A 87 -0.83 -6.24 11.38
CA LYS A 87 -0.78 -5.36 10.19
C LYS A 87 -0.27 -3.95 10.49
N ASP A 88 -0.23 -3.53 11.75
CA ASP A 88 0.36 -2.24 12.14
C ASP A 88 1.90 -2.23 11.97
N LEU A 89 2.55 -3.40 11.94
CA LEU A 89 3.99 -3.56 11.71
C LEU A 89 4.42 -3.34 10.25
N ALA A 90 3.57 -2.78 9.37
CA ALA A 90 3.83 -2.71 7.93
C ALA A 90 5.11 -1.95 7.50
N MET A 91 5.67 -1.08 8.35
CA MET A 91 6.94 -0.36 8.12
C MET A 91 8.18 -1.08 8.69
N LEU A 92 8.01 -2.22 9.35
CA LEU A 92 9.07 -2.96 10.02
C LEU A 92 9.99 -3.66 9.00
N ARG A 93 11.30 -3.47 9.14
CA ARG A 93 12.35 -4.13 8.33
C ARG A 93 12.97 -5.33 9.05
N VAL A 94 13.11 -5.26 10.38
CA VAL A 94 13.74 -6.31 11.19
C VAL A 94 12.76 -6.77 12.28
N LEU A 95 12.47 -8.07 12.30
CA LEU A 95 11.74 -8.73 13.38
C LEU A 95 12.59 -9.86 13.95
N ASP A 96 13.00 -9.71 15.21
CA ASP A 96 13.73 -10.76 15.92
C ASP A 96 12.86 -11.38 17.02
N LEU A 97 12.69 -12.70 16.92
CA LEU A 97 11.92 -13.55 17.83
C LEU A 97 12.74 -14.75 18.32
N HIS A 98 14.07 -14.70 18.25
CA HIS A 98 14.91 -15.83 18.65
C HIS A 98 14.76 -16.20 20.14
N SER A 99 15.07 -17.44 20.50
CA SER A 99 14.99 -17.96 21.88
C SER A 99 13.60 -17.74 22.52
N ASN A 100 12.55 -18.26 21.89
CA ASN A 100 11.17 -18.15 22.37
C ASN A 100 10.45 -19.51 22.37
N LYS A 101 9.15 -19.53 22.66
CA LYS A 101 8.34 -20.76 22.76
C LYS A 101 7.22 -20.80 21.70
N LEU A 102 7.39 -20.07 20.59
CA LEU A 102 6.39 -19.99 19.53
C LEU A 102 6.19 -21.37 18.89
N SER A 103 4.93 -21.83 18.86
CA SER A 103 4.58 -23.14 18.28
C SER A 103 4.06 -23.04 16.83
N GLU A 104 3.58 -21.85 16.46
CA GLU A 104 3.11 -21.46 15.13
C GLU A 104 3.31 -19.96 14.93
N ILE A 105 3.27 -19.50 13.68
CA ILE A 105 3.30 -18.07 13.30
C ILE A 105 1.96 -17.75 12.65
N PRO A 106 1.26 -16.66 13.06
CA PRO A 106 0.01 -16.27 12.45
C PRO A 106 0.22 -15.82 10.98
N ASP A 107 -0.66 -16.28 10.08
CA ASP A 107 -0.63 -15.91 8.64
C ASP A 107 -0.62 -14.38 8.42
N ALA A 108 -1.16 -13.60 9.37
CA ALA A 108 -1.14 -12.13 9.33
C ALA A 108 0.27 -11.52 9.24
N LEU A 109 1.33 -12.24 9.66
CA LEU A 109 2.72 -11.79 9.54
C LEU A 109 3.15 -11.62 8.07
N THR A 110 2.57 -12.38 7.14
CA THR A 110 2.89 -12.29 5.71
C THR A 110 2.35 -10.99 5.06
N GLY A 111 1.69 -10.12 5.82
CA GLY A 111 1.28 -8.78 5.41
C GLY A 111 2.37 -7.72 5.55
N ILE A 112 3.50 -8.01 6.21
CA ILE A 112 4.60 -7.06 6.40
C ILE A 112 5.48 -7.04 5.14
N SER A 113 5.04 -6.33 4.10
CA SER A 113 5.70 -6.31 2.79
C SER A 113 7.12 -5.72 2.81
N GLY A 114 7.46 -4.88 3.80
CA GLY A 114 8.77 -4.25 3.98
C GLY A 114 9.80 -5.06 4.77
N LEU A 115 9.45 -6.25 5.27
CA LEU A 115 10.33 -7.03 6.14
C LEU A 115 11.55 -7.57 5.37
N GLN A 116 12.75 -7.29 5.87
CA GLN A 116 14.04 -7.66 5.30
C GLN A 116 14.74 -8.77 6.10
N VAL A 117 14.57 -8.78 7.43
CA VAL A 117 15.16 -9.78 8.33
C VAL A 117 14.06 -10.36 9.23
N LEU A 118 13.94 -11.69 9.24
CA LEU A 118 13.07 -12.44 10.13
C LEU A 118 13.87 -13.55 10.83
N ASN A 119 14.14 -13.35 12.11
CA ASN A 119 14.82 -14.32 12.97
C ASN A 119 13.80 -15.05 13.86
N LEU A 120 13.77 -16.37 13.76
CA LEU A 120 12.85 -17.26 14.48
C LEU A 120 13.59 -18.40 15.19
N ASP A 121 14.91 -18.26 15.38
CA ASP A 121 15.78 -19.33 15.85
C ASP A 121 15.43 -19.79 17.28
N ASN A 122 15.67 -21.07 17.57
CA ASN A 122 15.41 -21.70 18.87
C ASN A 122 13.95 -21.50 19.36
N ASN A 123 12.98 -21.85 18.51
CA ASN A 123 11.55 -21.86 18.82
C ASN A 123 10.96 -23.28 18.69
N GLN A 124 9.64 -23.43 18.78
CA GLN A 124 8.95 -24.73 18.75
C GLN A 124 8.09 -24.90 17.48
N LEU A 125 8.40 -24.17 16.40
CA LEU A 125 7.60 -24.11 15.18
C LEU A 125 7.53 -25.47 14.50
N LYS A 126 6.31 -25.95 14.23
CA LYS A 126 6.06 -27.24 13.56
C LYS A 126 5.94 -27.12 12.04
N LYS A 127 5.48 -25.95 11.56
CA LYS A 127 5.35 -25.55 10.15
C LYS A 127 5.47 -24.02 10.06
N LEU A 128 5.87 -23.52 8.90
CA LEU A 128 5.69 -22.11 8.52
C LEU A 128 4.29 -21.90 7.90
N PRO A 129 3.74 -20.66 7.97
CA PRO A 129 2.47 -20.34 7.31
C PRO A 129 2.55 -20.55 5.79
N ARG A 130 1.41 -20.84 5.15
CA ARG A 130 1.39 -21.18 3.71
C ARG A 130 1.83 -20.01 2.82
N ASP A 131 1.65 -18.79 3.32
CA ASP A 131 1.84 -17.54 2.59
C ASP A 131 3.21 -16.86 2.82
N THR A 132 4.18 -17.50 3.50
CA THR A 132 5.52 -16.91 3.76
C THR A 132 6.17 -16.33 2.49
N GLY A 133 5.95 -16.96 1.33
CA GLY A 133 6.40 -16.46 0.02
C GLY A 133 5.94 -15.06 -0.40
N LYS A 134 4.99 -14.44 0.31
CA LYS A 134 4.54 -13.06 0.06
C LYS A 134 5.53 -12.00 0.57
N LEU A 135 6.48 -12.37 1.43
CA LEU A 135 7.52 -11.48 1.97
C LEU A 135 8.62 -11.21 0.92
N GLN A 136 8.28 -10.52 -0.17
CA GLN A 136 9.19 -10.35 -1.32
C GLN A 136 10.45 -9.50 -1.03
N ALA A 137 10.42 -8.65 0.00
CA ALA A 137 11.57 -7.86 0.47
C ALA A 137 12.53 -8.64 1.39
N LEU A 138 12.18 -9.86 1.81
CA LEU A 138 12.93 -10.62 2.80
C LEU A 138 14.28 -11.08 2.24
N GLN A 139 15.35 -10.70 2.93
CA GLN A 139 16.74 -11.01 2.59
C GLN A 139 17.32 -12.10 3.49
N THR A 140 16.90 -12.13 4.76
CA THR A 140 17.36 -13.09 5.76
C THR A 140 16.17 -13.77 6.44
N LEU A 141 16.15 -15.10 6.38
CA LEU A 141 15.21 -15.95 7.12
C LEU A 141 15.99 -17.02 7.89
N THR A 142 16.02 -16.92 9.22
CA THR A 142 16.59 -17.95 10.08
C THR A 142 15.47 -18.62 10.88
N ILE A 143 15.40 -19.95 10.81
CA ILE A 143 14.43 -20.79 11.51
C ILE A 143 15.13 -21.95 12.25
N LYS A 144 16.39 -21.77 12.61
CA LYS A 144 17.26 -22.78 13.24
C LYS A 144 16.65 -23.33 14.54
N GLY A 145 16.95 -24.58 14.88
CA GLY A 145 16.60 -25.13 16.20
C GLY A 145 15.09 -25.25 16.43
N ASN A 146 14.33 -25.50 15.36
CA ASN A 146 12.87 -25.62 15.38
C ASN A 146 12.42 -27.07 15.09
N GLN A 147 11.12 -27.29 14.89
CA GLN A 147 10.54 -28.61 14.63
C GLN A 147 9.85 -28.70 13.26
N VAL A 148 10.27 -27.86 12.31
CA VAL A 148 9.69 -27.79 10.97
C VAL A 148 10.01 -29.09 10.23
N LYS A 149 8.98 -29.69 9.60
CA LYS A 149 9.11 -30.93 8.81
C LYS A 149 9.22 -30.69 7.30
N GLU A 150 8.63 -29.59 6.84
CA GLU A 150 8.32 -29.30 5.44
C GLU A 150 8.45 -27.78 5.26
N LEU A 151 9.17 -27.33 4.23
CA LEU A 151 9.14 -25.91 3.83
C LEU A 151 7.91 -25.65 2.95
N PRO A 152 7.24 -24.49 3.08
CA PRO A 152 6.08 -24.16 2.25
C PRO A 152 6.54 -23.97 0.80
N GLY A 153 5.85 -24.59 -0.15
CA GLY A 153 6.20 -24.51 -1.58
C GLY A 153 6.10 -23.11 -2.21
N THR A 154 5.61 -22.12 -1.46
CA THR A 154 5.61 -20.69 -1.81
C THR A 154 6.94 -19.99 -1.53
N ILE A 155 7.87 -20.60 -0.80
CA ILE A 155 9.17 -20.00 -0.42
C ILE A 155 9.97 -19.53 -1.65
N CYS A 156 9.78 -20.16 -2.81
CA CYS A 156 10.38 -19.78 -4.09
C CYS A 156 9.95 -18.42 -4.66
N LEU A 157 8.94 -17.77 -4.06
CA LEU A 157 8.46 -16.45 -4.47
C LEU A 157 9.26 -15.29 -3.84
N MET A 158 10.12 -15.56 -2.85
CA MET A 158 10.89 -14.55 -2.13
C MET A 158 12.15 -14.16 -2.93
N LYS A 159 11.97 -13.30 -3.94
CA LYS A 159 13.01 -12.89 -4.90
C LYS A 159 14.23 -12.20 -4.30
N SER A 160 14.15 -11.69 -3.07
CA SER A 160 15.25 -10.94 -2.42
C SER A 160 16.06 -11.78 -1.44
N LEU A 161 15.74 -13.07 -1.25
CA LEU A 161 16.30 -13.89 -0.18
C LEU A 161 17.77 -14.27 -0.45
N ARG A 162 18.67 -13.73 0.36
CA ARG A 162 20.12 -13.99 0.33
C ARG A 162 20.54 -15.09 1.30
N THR A 163 19.92 -15.15 2.49
CA THR A 163 20.31 -16.08 3.55
C THR A 163 19.11 -16.87 4.06
N LEU A 164 19.29 -18.19 4.17
CA LEU A 164 18.27 -19.12 4.66
C LEU A 164 18.94 -20.16 5.58
N ASP A 165 18.72 -20.04 6.90
CA ASP A 165 19.16 -21.07 7.86
C ASP A 165 17.97 -21.94 8.28
N ILE A 166 18.08 -23.23 7.95
CA ILE A 166 17.13 -24.29 8.27
C ILE A 166 17.81 -25.45 9.03
N SER A 167 18.98 -25.21 9.62
CA SER A 167 19.69 -26.19 10.46
C SER A 167 18.94 -26.52 11.76
N ASP A 168 19.32 -27.62 12.42
CA ASP A 168 18.70 -28.15 13.63
C ASP A 168 17.16 -28.25 13.51
N ASN A 169 16.67 -28.87 12.43
CA ASN A 169 15.24 -29.02 12.11
C ASN A 169 14.90 -30.46 11.69
N LYS A 170 13.61 -30.71 11.38
CA LYS A 170 13.08 -32.04 11.01
C LYS A 170 12.74 -32.15 9.51
N ILE A 171 13.31 -31.25 8.70
CA ILE A 171 13.18 -31.20 7.24
C ILE A 171 13.96 -32.37 6.63
N LYS A 172 13.37 -33.01 5.61
CA LYS A 172 13.98 -34.14 4.88
C LYS A 172 14.15 -33.88 3.39
N ASP A 173 13.23 -33.12 2.80
CA ASP A 173 13.16 -32.90 1.36
C ASP A 173 13.00 -31.39 1.12
N LEU A 174 13.92 -30.78 0.35
CA LEU A 174 13.75 -29.41 -0.15
C LEU A 174 12.76 -29.39 -1.32
N PRO A 175 11.94 -28.33 -1.46
CA PRO A 175 11.13 -28.15 -2.66
C PRO A 175 12.06 -27.85 -3.85
N SER A 176 11.97 -28.64 -4.93
CA SER A 176 12.77 -28.43 -6.16
C SER A 176 12.70 -26.99 -6.69
N LYS A 177 11.51 -26.38 -6.58
CA LYS A 177 11.22 -24.97 -6.92
C LYS A 177 12.07 -23.93 -6.16
N LEU A 178 12.87 -24.30 -5.16
CA LEU A 178 13.83 -23.39 -4.51
C LEU A 178 14.82 -22.80 -5.53
N CYS A 179 15.07 -23.50 -6.65
CA CYS A 179 15.90 -23.04 -7.77
C CYS A 179 15.51 -21.66 -8.36
N TYR A 180 14.27 -21.20 -8.16
CA TYR A 180 13.82 -19.88 -8.63
C TYR A 180 14.38 -18.71 -7.79
N ILE A 181 14.94 -18.96 -6.60
CA ILE A 181 15.57 -17.95 -5.75
C ILE A 181 17.01 -17.71 -6.23
N ARG A 182 17.17 -16.87 -7.26
CA ARG A 182 18.48 -16.54 -7.88
C ARG A 182 19.41 -15.69 -7.02
N THR A 183 18.91 -15.15 -5.91
CA THR A 183 19.62 -14.27 -4.97
C THR A 183 20.23 -15.01 -3.77
N LEU A 184 20.05 -16.33 -3.66
CA LEU A 184 20.44 -17.10 -2.47
C LEU A 184 21.96 -17.32 -2.39
N GLU A 185 22.61 -16.58 -1.50
CA GLU A 185 24.06 -16.65 -1.20
C GLU A 185 24.38 -17.77 -0.21
N THR A 186 23.56 -17.92 0.84
CA THR A 186 23.80 -18.91 1.92
C THR A 186 22.56 -19.74 2.22
N LEU A 187 22.75 -21.07 2.24
CA LEU A 187 21.77 -22.06 2.65
C LEU A 187 22.40 -22.98 3.69
N SER A 188 22.01 -22.83 4.96
CA SER A 188 22.48 -23.66 6.07
C SER A 188 21.46 -24.76 6.36
N LEU A 189 21.89 -26.04 6.31
CA LEU A 189 21.00 -27.19 6.49
C LEU A 189 21.73 -28.43 7.04
N ASP A 190 20.97 -29.33 7.66
CA ASP A 190 21.48 -30.55 8.27
C ASP A 190 21.72 -31.64 7.22
N ALA A 191 22.90 -31.66 6.59
CA ALA A 191 23.26 -32.64 5.54
C ALA A 191 23.04 -34.12 5.93
N LYS A 192 22.97 -34.45 7.23
CA LYS A 192 22.68 -35.80 7.76
C LYS A 192 21.19 -36.16 7.82
N ASN A 193 20.30 -35.17 7.87
CA ASN A 193 18.83 -35.37 7.94
C ASN A 193 18.16 -35.33 6.56
N MET A 194 18.85 -34.77 5.56
CA MET A 194 18.34 -34.66 4.19
C MET A 194 18.28 -36.00 3.46
N ARG A 195 17.13 -36.24 2.84
CA ARG A 195 16.90 -37.26 1.80
C ARG A 195 17.03 -36.64 0.41
N HIS A 196 16.50 -35.43 0.21
CA HIS A 196 16.57 -34.69 -1.04
C HIS A 196 16.91 -33.21 -0.82
N PRO A 197 18.06 -32.69 -1.32
CA PRO A 197 19.09 -33.38 -2.08
C PRO A 197 19.83 -34.45 -1.28
N ILE A 198 20.64 -35.25 -1.97
CA ILE A 198 21.49 -36.28 -1.35
C ILE A 198 22.57 -35.60 -0.49
N ALA A 199 22.81 -36.15 0.71
CA ALA A 199 23.78 -35.64 1.69
C ALA A 199 25.17 -35.26 1.12
N SER A 200 25.67 -35.98 0.12
CA SER A 200 26.96 -35.68 -0.54
C SER A 200 26.97 -34.35 -1.30
N ILE A 201 25.81 -33.87 -1.79
CA ILE A 201 25.66 -32.57 -2.42
C ILE A 201 25.53 -31.50 -1.33
N CYS A 202 24.78 -31.80 -0.26
CA CYS A 202 24.61 -30.91 0.88
C CYS A 202 25.95 -30.51 1.55
N MET A 203 26.93 -31.43 1.62
CA MET A 203 28.27 -31.13 2.12
C MET A 203 29.14 -30.25 1.20
N GLN A 204 28.74 -30.05 -0.06
CA GLN A 204 29.46 -29.22 -1.04
C GLN A 204 29.00 -27.73 -1.01
N GLY A 205 28.05 -27.37 -0.15
CA GLY A 205 27.61 -26.00 0.08
C GLY A 205 26.51 -25.49 -0.86
N THR A 206 26.09 -24.23 -0.65
CA THR A 206 24.94 -23.58 -1.31
C THR A 206 24.94 -23.75 -2.82
N GLU A 207 26.08 -23.52 -3.47
CA GLU A 207 26.21 -23.56 -4.94
C GLU A 207 25.94 -24.96 -5.50
N ALA A 208 26.45 -26.02 -4.86
CA ALA A 208 26.22 -27.39 -5.31
C ALA A 208 24.74 -27.81 -5.13
N ILE A 209 24.14 -27.42 -4.00
CA ILE A 209 22.72 -27.63 -3.73
C ILE A 209 21.87 -26.94 -4.80
N MET A 210 22.10 -25.64 -5.04
CA MET A 210 21.34 -24.87 -6.02
C MET A 210 21.55 -25.39 -7.45
N LYS A 211 22.78 -25.78 -7.85
CA LYS A 211 23.03 -26.43 -9.15
C LYS A 211 22.24 -27.73 -9.32
N SER A 212 22.16 -28.57 -8.29
CA SER A 212 21.37 -29.82 -8.36
C SER A 212 19.87 -29.56 -8.56
N LEU A 213 19.30 -28.63 -7.79
CA LEU A 213 17.89 -28.24 -7.89
C LEU A 213 17.58 -27.54 -9.22
N CYS A 214 18.50 -26.71 -9.73
CA CYS A 214 18.43 -26.11 -11.06
C CYS A 214 18.42 -27.16 -12.18
N ALA A 215 19.25 -28.20 -12.09
CA ALA A 215 19.28 -29.29 -13.06
C ALA A 215 17.98 -30.11 -13.05
N GLU A 216 17.42 -30.39 -11.88
CA GLU A 216 16.12 -31.09 -11.73
C GLU A 216 14.94 -30.27 -12.27
N CYS A 217 15.00 -28.94 -12.20
CA CYS A 217 13.98 -28.04 -12.74
C CYS A 217 14.22 -27.58 -14.18
N GLY A 218 15.30 -28.03 -14.84
CA GLY A 218 15.60 -27.68 -16.23
C GLY A 218 15.93 -26.19 -16.44
N THR A 219 16.59 -25.55 -15.46
CA THR A 219 16.94 -24.12 -15.50
C THR A 219 18.43 -23.91 -15.25
N ASP A 220 19.08 -23.03 -16.02
CA ASP A 220 20.50 -22.70 -15.79
C ASP A 220 20.72 -22.04 -14.43
N TYR A 221 21.83 -22.42 -13.77
CA TYR A 221 22.27 -21.82 -12.51
C TYR A 221 23.09 -20.55 -12.77
N SER A 222 22.61 -19.41 -12.25
CA SER A 222 23.32 -18.14 -12.21
C SER A 222 23.81 -17.82 -10.79
N PRO A 223 25.09 -17.46 -10.57
CA PRO A 223 25.57 -17.02 -9.26
C PRO A 223 24.83 -15.77 -8.74
N PRO A 224 24.61 -15.61 -7.41
CA PRO A 224 23.89 -14.47 -6.85
C PRO A 224 24.46 -13.10 -7.22
N SER A 225 25.78 -13.00 -7.38
CA SER A 225 26.48 -11.77 -7.79
C SER A 225 26.14 -11.28 -9.20
N GLN A 226 25.51 -12.10 -10.05
CA GLN A 226 24.98 -11.68 -11.34
C GLN A 226 23.52 -11.18 -11.27
N HIS A 227 22.85 -11.36 -10.14
CA HIS A 227 21.50 -10.86 -9.91
C HIS A 227 21.52 -9.57 -9.08
N VAL A 228 21.90 -8.48 -9.76
CA VAL A 228 21.64 -7.13 -9.25
C VAL A 228 20.14 -7.01 -9.00
N LEU A 229 19.76 -6.82 -7.74
CA LEU A 229 18.39 -6.49 -7.38
C LEU A 229 18.05 -5.14 -8.02
N ASN A 230 17.11 -5.13 -8.96
CA ASN A 230 16.43 -3.91 -9.38
C ASN A 230 15.63 -3.36 -8.18
N VAL A 231 16.30 -2.59 -7.35
CA VAL A 231 15.69 -1.52 -6.55
C VAL A 231 14.87 -0.64 -7.49
N LEU A 232 13.79 -0.05 -6.98
CA LEU A 232 12.81 0.72 -7.76
C LEU A 232 13.37 2.09 -8.21
N ASP A 233 14.36 2.06 -9.08
CA ASP A 233 14.84 3.23 -9.84
C ASP A 233 13.84 3.57 -10.97
N PRO A 234 13.59 4.87 -11.24
CA PRO A 234 12.85 5.31 -12.43
C PRO A 234 13.63 5.00 -13.72
N PRO A 235 12.95 4.89 -14.88
CA PRO A 235 13.54 4.34 -16.10
C PRO A 235 14.68 5.20 -16.65
N LYS A 236 15.88 4.61 -16.75
CA LYS A 236 17.03 5.21 -17.46
C LYS A 236 16.88 5.00 -18.97
N VAL A 237 16.94 6.11 -19.72
CA VAL A 237 17.11 6.10 -21.17
C VAL A 237 18.56 5.70 -21.51
N SER A 238 18.77 5.03 -22.64
CA SER A 238 20.07 4.57 -23.11
C SER A 238 21.02 5.73 -23.46
N PRO A 239 22.32 5.64 -23.13
CA PRO A 239 23.31 6.63 -23.55
C PRO A 239 23.63 6.51 -25.04
N SER A 240 23.73 7.65 -25.72
CA SER A 240 24.45 7.80 -26.99
C SER A 240 25.74 8.59 -26.75
N GLU A 241 26.77 8.29 -27.52
CA GLU A 241 28.12 8.85 -27.37
C GLU A 241 28.17 10.36 -27.65
N ASP A 242 28.93 11.14 -26.86
CA ASP A 242 30.12 11.85 -27.39
C ASP A 242 31.02 12.49 -26.27
N LYS A 243 32.30 12.70 -26.61
CA LYS A 243 33.32 13.61 -26.02
C LYS A 243 33.84 13.40 -24.57
N PRO A 244 35.17 13.24 -24.38
CA PRO A 244 35.80 13.16 -23.06
C PRO A 244 36.33 14.51 -22.56
N SER A 245 35.83 15.00 -21.43
CA SER A 245 36.43 16.14 -20.70
C SER A 245 36.19 16.17 -19.19
N SER A 246 35.13 15.51 -18.69
CA SER A 246 34.70 15.63 -17.28
C SER A 246 35.15 14.50 -16.33
N LEU A 247 35.89 13.50 -16.80
CA LEU A 247 36.17 12.27 -16.02
C LEU A 247 37.05 12.47 -14.78
N ARG A 248 38.06 13.37 -14.82
CA ARG A 248 39.00 13.55 -13.70
C ARG A 248 38.36 14.13 -12.43
N SER A 249 37.35 14.99 -12.59
CA SER A 249 36.67 15.60 -11.43
C SER A 249 35.82 14.59 -10.66
N LEU A 250 35.29 13.56 -11.33
CA LEU A 250 34.51 12.51 -10.69
C LEU A 250 35.40 11.54 -9.90
N GLU A 251 36.58 11.18 -10.42
CA GLU A 251 37.56 10.37 -9.69
C GLU A 251 38.05 11.08 -8.42
N GLU A 252 38.26 12.40 -8.47
CA GLU A 252 38.62 13.21 -7.30
C GLU A 252 37.44 13.39 -6.31
N GLU A 253 36.20 13.55 -6.78
CA GLU A 253 35.02 13.62 -5.88
C GLU A 253 34.69 12.26 -5.23
N GLU A 254 34.80 11.14 -5.96
CA GLU A 254 34.64 9.79 -5.38
C GLU A 254 35.76 9.45 -4.39
N ALA A 255 37.01 9.82 -4.68
CA ALA A 255 38.11 9.66 -3.74
C ALA A 255 37.93 10.52 -2.47
N ASN A 256 37.43 11.75 -2.60
CA ASN A 256 37.14 12.61 -1.44
C ASN A 256 35.93 12.09 -0.63
N LEU A 257 34.89 11.57 -1.30
CA LEU A 257 33.74 10.95 -0.63
C LEU A 257 34.14 9.68 0.12
N SER A 258 34.93 8.80 -0.52
CA SER A 258 35.45 7.57 0.08
C SER A 258 36.39 7.85 1.27
N ASN A 259 37.28 8.84 1.15
CA ASN A 259 38.08 9.32 2.29
C ASN A 259 37.20 9.90 3.42
N SER A 260 36.13 10.64 3.10
CA SER A 260 35.21 11.19 4.11
C SER A 260 34.45 10.09 4.84
N ILE A 261 34.01 9.05 4.13
CA ILE A 261 33.36 7.86 4.70
C ILE A 261 34.34 7.11 5.62
N MET A 262 35.56 6.80 5.13
CA MET A 262 36.60 6.13 5.91
C MET A 262 37.01 6.94 7.16
N GLN A 263 37.05 8.27 7.08
CA GLN A 263 37.27 9.13 8.25
C GLN A 263 36.09 9.06 9.23
N TYR A 264 34.85 9.09 8.74
CA TYR A 264 33.65 8.98 9.58
C TYR A 264 33.54 7.62 10.28
N GLU A 265 33.82 6.52 9.57
CA GLU A 265 33.90 5.17 10.14
C GLU A 265 35.00 5.09 11.21
N LYS A 266 36.19 5.63 10.95
CA LYS A 266 37.29 5.70 11.93
C LYS A 266 36.96 6.56 13.15
N ILE A 267 36.11 7.57 13.00
CA ILE A 267 35.59 8.40 14.11
C ILE A 267 34.48 7.67 14.88
N GLN A 268 33.65 6.85 14.23
CA GLN A 268 32.72 5.96 14.94
C GLN A 268 33.47 4.86 15.71
N GLU A 269 34.49 4.25 15.09
CA GLU A 269 35.27 3.17 15.70
C GLU A 269 36.09 3.68 16.90
N SER A 270 36.71 4.86 16.80
CA SER A 270 37.39 5.47 17.96
C SER A 270 36.41 5.81 19.09
N LYS A 271 35.25 6.41 18.80
CA LYS A 271 34.20 6.65 19.81
C LYS A 271 33.66 5.35 20.43
N ARG A 272 33.56 4.27 19.65
CA ARG A 272 33.15 2.94 20.14
C ARG A 272 34.21 2.31 21.06
N LEU A 273 35.49 2.49 20.73
CA LEU A 273 36.61 2.03 21.56
C LEU A 273 36.70 2.84 22.86
N GLU A 274 36.55 4.16 22.79
CA GLU A 274 36.55 5.06 23.94
C GLU A 274 35.39 4.76 24.90
N ARG A 275 34.18 4.47 24.36
CA ARG A 275 33.04 4.02 25.17
C ARG A 275 33.33 2.69 25.86
N MET A 276 33.87 1.70 25.14
CA MET A 276 34.25 0.39 25.73
C MET A 276 35.35 0.53 26.79
N ARG A 277 36.21 1.55 26.68
CA ARG A 277 37.21 1.88 27.69
C ARG A 277 36.55 2.45 28.96
N LEU A 278 35.74 3.49 28.82
CA LEU A 278 35.02 4.12 29.93
C LEU A 278 34.10 3.13 30.68
N GLU A 279 33.48 2.21 29.93
CA GLU A 279 32.64 1.12 30.47
C GLU A 279 33.46 0.17 31.38
N ARG A 280 34.70 -0.17 31.01
CA ARG A 280 35.61 -0.96 31.86
C ARG A 280 36.14 -0.17 33.05
N GLU A 281 36.49 1.11 32.86
CA GLU A 281 36.97 1.98 33.93
C GLU A 281 35.86 2.21 34.99
N LEU A 282 34.59 2.27 34.57
CA LEU A 282 33.42 2.22 35.47
C LEU A 282 33.28 0.88 36.21
N GLU A 283 33.31 -0.26 35.50
CA GLU A 283 33.25 -1.58 36.15
C GLU A 283 34.38 -1.78 37.17
N GLU A 284 35.59 -1.27 36.90
CA GLU A 284 36.73 -1.39 37.81
C GLU A 284 36.53 -0.54 39.07
N MET A 285 36.08 0.72 38.92
CA MET A 285 35.70 1.59 40.04
C MET A 285 34.58 1.00 40.90
N GLU A 286 33.54 0.40 40.29
CA GLU A 286 32.46 -0.27 41.03
C GLU A 286 32.98 -1.49 41.82
N ARG A 287 33.89 -2.28 41.25
CA ARG A 287 34.53 -3.41 41.94
C ARG A 287 35.41 -2.95 43.11
N GLU A 288 36.17 -1.86 42.96
CA GLU A 288 36.95 -1.28 44.05
C GLU A 288 36.04 -0.77 45.18
N GLN A 289 34.97 -0.04 44.84
CA GLN A 289 34.00 0.46 45.82
C GLN A 289 33.31 -0.69 46.58
N ALA A 290 32.91 -1.74 45.87
CA ALA A 290 32.34 -2.95 46.50
C ALA A 290 33.35 -3.65 47.42
N GLN A 291 34.63 -3.76 47.03
CA GLN A 291 35.67 -4.30 47.90
C GLN A 291 35.84 -3.47 49.17
N LEU A 292 35.89 -2.14 49.06
CA LEU A 292 35.99 -1.23 50.21
C LEU A 292 34.82 -1.40 51.18
N VAL A 293 33.58 -1.48 50.70
CA VAL A 293 32.40 -1.75 51.53
C VAL A 293 32.53 -3.10 52.27
N THR A 294 32.93 -4.17 51.58
CA THR A 294 33.11 -5.47 52.26
C THR A 294 34.26 -5.46 53.28
N GLN A 295 35.22 -4.54 53.17
CA GLN A 295 36.27 -4.33 54.18
C GLN A 295 35.77 -3.51 55.37
N THR A 296 34.96 -2.47 55.16
CA THR A 296 34.34 -1.72 56.28
C THR A 296 33.38 -2.62 57.06
N ASP A 297 32.56 -3.42 56.38
CA ASP A 297 31.62 -4.34 57.04
C ASP A 297 32.34 -5.37 57.92
N LYS A 298 33.46 -5.93 57.43
CA LYS A 298 34.32 -6.83 58.23
C LYS A 298 34.94 -6.14 59.45
N ARG A 299 35.33 -4.87 59.33
CA ARG A 299 35.85 -4.08 60.47
C ARG A 299 34.75 -3.76 61.49
N HIS A 300 33.56 -3.35 61.04
CA HIS A 300 32.40 -3.11 61.91
C HIS A 300 31.96 -4.40 62.62
N LEU A 301 31.89 -5.54 61.92
CA LEU A 301 31.56 -6.83 62.55
C LEU A 301 32.64 -7.29 63.55
N GLY A 302 33.90 -6.94 63.33
CA GLY A 302 34.98 -7.16 64.29
C GLY A 302 34.84 -6.30 65.55
N LEU A 303 34.54 -5.02 65.38
CA LEU A 303 34.29 -4.07 66.48
C LEU A 303 33.07 -4.47 67.32
N LEU A 304 31.96 -4.83 66.67
CA LEU A 304 30.75 -5.29 67.36
C LEU A 304 31.03 -6.52 68.24
N LYS A 305 31.79 -7.50 67.74
CA LYS A 305 32.19 -8.69 68.52
C LYS A 305 33.17 -8.39 69.67
N ALA A 306 33.98 -7.34 69.54
CA ALA A 306 34.82 -6.87 70.64
C ALA A 306 33.95 -6.24 71.74
N LEU A 307 33.01 -5.37 71.37
CA LEU A 307 32.06 -4.74 72.29
C LEU A 307 31.13 -5.75 72.98
N GLU A 308 30.60 -6.74 72.25
CA GLU A 308 29.82 -7.86 72.81
C GLU A 308 30.61 -8.61 73.90
N LYS A 309 31.92 -8.82 73.67
CA LYS A 309 32.79 -9.48 74.65
C LYS A 309 33.08 -8.59 75.86
N GLU A 310 33.46 -7.33 75.64
CA GLU A 310 33.73 -6.38 76.73
C GLU A 310 32.49 -6.16 77.61
N GLN A 311 31.30 -6.10 77.01
CA GLN A 311 30.05 -6.02 77.75
C GLN A 311 29.77 -7.28 78.57
N ALA A 312 29.98 -8.49 78.01
CA ALA A 312 29.84 -9.74 78.74
C ALA A 312 30.86 -9.88 79.90
N ASP A 313 32.10 -9.45 79.67
CA ASP A 313 33.15 -9.41 80.72
C ASP A 313 32.75 -8.43 81.84
N LEU A 314 32.23 -7.23 81.50
CA LEU A 314 31.72 -6.24 82.47
C LEU A 314 30.50 -6.73 83.25
N ASP A 315 29.50 -7.32 82.59
CA ASP A 315 28.31 -7.87 83.25
C ASP A 315 28.68 -8.99 84.24
N SER A 316 29.69 -9.81 83.90
CA SER A 316 30.24 -10.81 84.82
C SER A 316 30.90 -10.16 86.05
N GLY A 317 31.65 -9.07 85.84
CA GLY A 317 32.26 -8.28 86.91
C GLY A 317 31.20 -7.69 87.86
N ILE A 318 30.17 -7.04 87.31
CA ILE A 318 29.04 -6.48 88.07
C ILE A 318 28.37 -7.57 88.92
N LYS A 319 28.14 -8.77 88.35
CA LYS A 319 27.54 -9.89 89.09
C LYS A 319 28.39 -10.33 90.28
N THR A 320 29.71 -10.47 90.13
CA THR A 320 30.59 -10.84 91.26
C THR A 320 30.65 -9.77 92.35
N LEU A 321 30.53 -8.48 91.99
CA LEU A 321 30.45 -7.38 92.95
C LEU A 321 29.11 -7.36 93.70
N GLN A 322 28.00 -7.70 93.05
CA GLN A 322 26.69 -7.87 93.69
C GLN A 322 26.71 -9.05 94.68
N GLU A 323 27.17 -10.22 94.25
CA GLU A 323 27.30 -11.42 95.10
C GLU A 323 28.15 -11.14 96.35
N ARG A 324 29.27 -10.42 96.18
CA ARG A 324 30.10 -9.97 97.32
C ARG A 324 29.38 -8.97 98.23
N SER A 325 28.70 -7.98 97.66
CA SER A 325 27.96 -6.97 98.44
C SER A 325 26.83 -7.60 99.28
N ASP A 326 26.17 -8.62 98.75
CA ASP A 326 25.09 -9.32 99.48
C ASP A 326 25.62 -10.22 100.60
N ILE A 327 26.80 -10.83 100.44
CA ILE A 327 27.52 -11.51 101.53
C ILE A 327 27.91 -10.50 102.62
N GLU A 328 28.46 -9.34 102.25
CA GLU A 328 28.84 -8.29 103.21
C GLU A 328 27.61 -7.74 103.96
N LYS A 329 26.44 -7.61 103.31
CA LYS A 329 25.15 -7.29 103.97
C LYS A 329 24.68 -8.38 104.93
N GLN A 330 24.76 -9.66 104.55
CA GLN A 330 24.37 -10.78 105.44
C GLN A 330 25.23 -10.81 106.70
N ASN A 331 26.54 -10.59 106.58
CA ASN A 331 27.45 -10.48 107.72
C ASN A 331 27.08 -9.30 108.64
N LEU A 332 26.77 -8.12 108.08
CA LEU A 332 26.32 -6.96 108.85
C LEU A 332 24.99 -7.21 109.58
N LEU A 333 24.04 -7.88 108.94
CA LEU A 333 22.76 -8.26 109.56
C LEU A 333 22.96 -9.24 110.73
N SER A 334 23.89 -10.18 110.63
CA SER A 334 24.25 -11.07 111.76
C SER A 334 24.79 -10.26 112.95
N VAL A 335 25.75 -9.37 112.70
CA VAL A 335 26.37 -8.54 113.76
C VAL A 335 25.35 -7.61 114.41
N LEU A 336 24.42 -7.02 113.65
CA LEU A 336 23.33 -6.22 114.20
C LEU A 336 22.42 -7.05 115.12
N HIS A 337 22.05 -8.27 114.69
CA HIS A 337 21.17 -9.13 115.48
C HIS A 337 21.82 -9.59 116.81
N ASP A 338 23.13 -9.83 116.81
CA ASP A 338 23.91 -10.12 118.03
C ASP A 338 24.00 -8.89 118.95
N VAL A 339 24.16 -7.68 118.40
CA VAL A 339 24.20 -6.42 119.17
C VAL A 339 22.83 -6.09 119.78
N GLU A 340 21.74 -6.28 119.05
CA GLU A 340 20.37 -6.14 119.58
C GLU A 340 20.13 -7.08 120.77
N ARG A 341 20.58 -8.33 120.66
CA ARG A 341 20.49 -9.31 121.75
C ARG A 341 21.31 -8.91 122.98
N GLN A 342 22.55 -8.49 122.80
CA GLN A 342 23.38 -7.98 123.90
C GLN A 342 22.77 -6.74 124.56
N SER A 343 22.10 -5.89 123.78
CA SER A 343 21.36 -4.73 124.28
C SER A 343 20.16 -5.14 125.14
N THR A 344 19.35 -6.14 124.72
CA THR A 344 18.22 -6.61 125.52
C THR A 344 18.66 -7.31 126.81
N ASP A 345 19.75 -8.08 126.78
CA ASP A 345 20.35 -8.69 127.97
C ASP A 345 20.86 -7.60 128.97
N LEU A 346 21.51 -6.55 128.47
CA LEU A 346 21.98 -5.42 129.29
C LEU A 346 20.82 -4.60 129.88
N VAL A 347 19.74 -4.36 129.12
CA VAL A 347 18.54 -3.71 129.63
C VAL A 347 17.89 -4.53 130.75
N HIS A 348 17.87 -5.86 130.64
CA HIS A 348 17.41 -6.73 131.71
C HIS A 348 18.26 -6.60 132.98
N GLN A 349 19.59 -6.58 132.86
CA GLN A 349 20.50 -6.38 133.99
C GLN A 349 20.31 -4.99 134.65
N LEU A 350 20.14 -3.93 133.85
CA LEU A 350 19.92 -2.58 134.36
C LEU A 350 18.60 -2.45 135.13
N LEU A 351 17.53 -3.13 134.69
CA LEU A 351 16.27 -3.21 135.44
C LEU A 351 16.48 -3.93 136.80
N GLU A 352 17.22 -5.05 136.79
CA GLU A 352 17.54 -5.83 138.01
C GLU A 352 18.47 -5.06 138.99
N MET A 353 19.25 -4.10 138.50
CA MET A 353 20.05 -3.19 139.33
C MET A 353 19.21 -2.02 139.88
N ASN A 354 18.25 -1.51 139.11
CA ASN A 354 17.42 -0.36 139.50
C ASN A 354 16.45 -0.70 140.65
N GLU A 355 15.96 -1.95 140.73
CA GLU A 355 15.23 -2.42 141.93
C GLU A 355 16.09 -2.41 143.21
N LYS A 356 17.40 -2.67 143.08
CA LYS A 356 18.34 -2.72 144.20
C LYS A 356 18.80 -1.34 144.65
N ALA A 357 18.80 -0.34 143.75
CA ALA A 357 19.20 1.03 144.03
C ALA A 357 18.21 1.83 144.92
N ARG A 358 17.00 1.32 145.14
CA ARG A 358 15.87 2.12 145.66
C ARG A 358 15.78 2.26 147.19
N LYS A 359 16.90 2.19 147.93
CA LYS A 359 16.91 2.21 149.41
C LYS A 359 17.99 3.09 150.04
N LYS A 360 17.48 4.06 150.82
CA LYS A 360 18.11 4.94 151.83
C LYS A 360 18.89 6.16 151.36
N GLU A 361 18.25 7.29 151.65
CA GLU A 361 18.90 8.56 151.97
C GLU A 361 20.01 8.40 153.03
N ALA A 362 21.23 8.77 152.64
CA ALA A 362 22.30 9.23 153.53
C ALA A 362 23.17 10.27 152.79
N LEU A 363 22.55 10.99 151.84
CA LEU A 363 23.24 11.46 150.64
C LEU A 363 23.48 12.98 150.62
N LEU A 364 22.59 13.80 151.22
CA LEU A 364 22.48 15.23 150.89
C LEU A 364 23.61 16.12 151.45
N ASP A 365 24.06 15.92 152.68
CA ASP A 365 25.17 16.72 153.26
C ASP A 365 26.54 16.34 152.66
N GLN A 366 26.69 15.09 152.20
CA GLN A 366 27.89 14.65 151.49
C GLN A 366 27.86 15.14 150.04
N LEU A 367 26.69 15.09 149.37
CA LEU A 367 26.48 15.61 148.02
C LEU A 367 26.81 17.09 147.86
N GLU A 368 26.54 17.97 148.82
CA GLU A 368 26.84 19.40 148.62
C GLU A 368 28.35 19.69 148.64
N LYS A 369 29.12 18.87 149.37
CA LYS A 369 30.59 18.95 149.42
C LYS A 369 31.23 18.25 148.22
N GLU A 370 30.79 17.03 147.92
CA GLU A 370 31.14 16.31 146.70
C GLU A 370 30.77 17.13 145.46
N ARG A 371 29.67 17.91 145.49
CA ARG A 371 29.28 18.81 144.41
C ARG A 371 30.28 19.92 144.17
N MET A 372 30.84 20.57 145.19
CA MET A 372 31.84 21.62 144.93
C MET A 372 33.19 21.04 144.46
N GLU A 373 33.51 19.80 144.86
CA GLU A 373 34.65 19.06 144.30
C GLU A 373 34.34 18.55 142.88
N LEU A 374 33.08 18.20 142.56
CA LEU A 374 32.60 17.90 141.21
C LEU A 374 32.59 19.14 140.31
N ASP A 375 32.01 20.27 140.73
CA ASP A 375 31.93 21.50 139.94
C ASP A 375 33.36 21.99 139.58
N ALA A 376 34.33 21.81 140.48
CA ALA A 376 35.75 22.10 140.22
C ALA A 376 36.45 21.09 139.29
N THR A 377 36.25 19.78 139.51
CA THR A 377 36.87 18.74 138.65
C THR A 377 36.20 18.66 137.28
N PHE A 378 34.90 18.93 137.18
CA PHE A 378 34.13 19.04 135.94
C PHE A 378 34.62 20.20 135.08
N LEU A 379 35.00 21.34 135.68
CA LEU A 379 35.63 22.44 134.94
C LEU A 379 36.94 21.99 134.27
N VAL A 380 37.85 21.36 135.02
CA VAL A 380 39.12 20.83 134.48
C VAL A 380 38.88 19.74 133.43
N VAL A 381 37.97 18.80 133.69
CA VAL A 381 37.64 17.71 132.76
C VAL A 381 36.91 18.25 131.52
N SER A 382 36.13 19.33 131.62
CA SER A 382 35.53 20.00 130.46
C SER A 382 36.61 20.70 129.62
N GLU A 383 37.55 21.40 130.24
CA GLU A 383 38.69 22.01 129.52
C GLU A 383 39.55 20.95 128.82
N GLU A 384 39.87 19.82 129.50
CA GLU A 384 40.57 18.69 128.87
C GLU A 384 39.73 18.03 127.76
N HIS A 385 38.41 17.90 127.93
CA HIS A 385 37.52 17.32 126.92
C HIS A 385 37.37 18.21 125.69
N ASP A 386 37.25 19.52 125.86
CA ASP A 386 37.19 20.47 124.75
C ASP A 386 38.54 20.56 124.02
N LEU A 387 39.68 20.49 124.73
CA LEU A 387 41.01 20.37 124.10
C LEU A 387 41.19 19.06 123.32
N LEU A 388 40.69 17.93 123.83
CA LEU A 388 40.67 16.65 123.11
C LEU A 388 39.76 16.70 121.89
N ARG A 389 38.59 17.32 122.02
CA ARG A 389 37.60 17.51 120.95
C ARG A 389 38.13 18.43 119.85
N GLU A 390 38.78 19.55 120.19
CA GLU A 390 39.46 20.41 119.23
C GLU A 390 40.54 19.63 118.47
N LYS A 391 41.37 18.88 119.19
CA LYS A 391 42.43 18.03 118.61
C LYS A 391 41.88 16.97 117.65
N ASP A 392 40.74 16.38 117.95
CA ASP A 392 40.11 15.36 117.08
C ASP A 392 39.34 15.98 115.91
N ILE A 393 38.72 17.16 116.08
CA ILE A 393 38.19 17.98 114.97
C ILE A 393 39.33 18.36 114.01
N LEU A 394 40.50 18.78 114.52
CA LEU A 394 41.66 19.13 113.69
C LEU A 394 42.21 17.92 112.92
N LYS A 395 42.27 16.72 113.53
CA LYS A 395 42.60 15.48 112.81
C LYS A 395 41.58 15.19 111.70
N PHE A 396 40.29 15.30 112.00
CA PHE A 396 39.22 14.99 111.05
C PHE A 396 39.20 15.97 109.87
N MET A 397 39.39 17.27 110.13
CA MET A 397 39.65 18.27 109.09
C MET A 397 40.90 17.93 108.26
N GLN A 398 41.99 17.48 108.89
CA GLN A 398 43.21 17.11 108.16
C GLN A 398 43.01 15.88 107.25
N VAL A 399 42.13 14.94 107.62
CA VAL A 399 41.72 13.82 106.75
C VAL A 399 40.85 14.33 105.60
N ILE A 400 39.78 15.06 105.89
CA ILE A 400 38.86 15.62 104.87
C ILE A 400 39.60 16.54 103.88
N MET A 401 40.58 17.32 104.32
CA MET A 401 41.39 18.16 103.44
C MET A 401 42.31 17.35 102.52
N LYS A 402 42.78 16.16 102.94
CA LYS A 402 43.51 15.23 102.06
C LYS A 402 42.57 14.56 101.05
N GLU A 403 41.45 14.04 101.51
CA GLU A 403 40.45 13.38 100.65
C GLU A 403 39.91 14.34 99.58
N ASN A 404 39.58 15.57 99.96
CA ASN A 404 39.17 16.61 98.99
C ASN A 404 40.30 16.97 98.01
N PHE A 405 41.56 17.03 98.45
CA PHE A 405 42.70 17.31 97.58
C PHE A 405 42.97 16.15 96.60
N GLU A 406 42.80 14.91 97.02
CA GLU A 406 42.90 13.73 96.14
C GLU A 406 41.73 13.65 95.15
N LEU A 407 40.51 13.98 95.59
CA LEU A 407 39.33 14.12 94.73
C LEU A 407 39.49 15.23 93.68
N ASP A 408 40.00 16.40 94.05
CA ASP A 408 40.26 17.47 93.10
C ASP A 408 41.44 17.15 92.17
N GLN A 409 42.47 16.41 92.62
CA GLN A 409 43.47 15.85 91.70
C GLN A 409 42.89 14.81 90.73
N LEU A 410 41.86 14.06 91.14
CA LEU A 410 41.17 13.11 90.25
C LEU A 410 40.28 13.85 89.23
N ARG A 411 39.51 14.86 89.67
CA ARG A 411 38.72 15.75 88.81
C ARG A 411 39.59 16.44 87.76
N ASN A 412 40.67 17.11 88.17
CA ASN A 412 41.59 17.79 87.25
C ASN A 412 42.21 16.84 86.21
N ARG A 413 42.46 15.57 86.55
CA ARG A 413 42.90 14.55 85.59
C ARG A 413 41.79 14.14 84.64
N TYR A 414 40.57 13.94 85.13
CA TYR A 414 39.40 13.60 84.33
C TYR A 414 39.02 14.71 83.34
N ASP A 415 38.94 15.96 83.79
CA ASP A 415 38.60 17.10 82.94
C ASP A 415 39.68 17.36 81.88
N LYS A 416 40.97 17.20 82.23
CA LYS A 416 42.06 17.27 81.25
C LYS A 416 41.99 16.14 80.22
N HIS A 417 41.64 14.92 80.62
CA HIS A 417 41.46 13.79 79.70
C HIS A 417 40.26 14.01 78.76
N LYS A 418 39.14 14.51 79.30
CA LYS A 418 37.93 14.90 78.56
C LYS A 418 38.21 16.02 77.55
N GLU A 419 39.02 17.02 77.90
CA GLU A 419 39.40 18.09 76.97
C GLU A 419 40.37 17.61 75.88
N ASN A 420 41.27 16.68 76.18
CA ASN A 420 42.08 16.01 75.17
C ASN A 420 41.21 15.22 74.16
N ILE A 421 40.29 14.36 74.65
CA ILE A 421 39.36 13.61 73.79
C ILE A 421 38.54 14.56 72.91
N ARG A 422 38.08 15.68 73.47
CA ARG A 422 37.35 16.70 72.70
C ARG A 422 38.20 17.26 71.55
N LYS A 423 39.47 17.59 71.81
CA LYS A 423 40.39 18.12 70.80
C LYS A 423 40.72 17.07 69.72
N GLU A 424 40.98 15.83 70.13
CA GLU A 424 41.23 14.71 69.20
C GLU A 424 40.00 14.45 68.30
N ALA A 425 38.78 14.58 68.81
CA ALA A 425 37.55 14.51 68.03
C ALA A 425 37.39 15.72 67.07
N GLU A 426 37.59 16.94 67.58
CA GLU A 426 37.49 18.19 66.80
C GLU A 426 38.55 18.23 65.67
N ASP A 427 39.78 17.79 65.92
CA ASP A 427 40.84 17.63 64.91
C ASP A 427 40.46 16.55 63.87
N SER A 428 39.90 15.42 64.31
CA SER A 428 39.44 14.35 63.41
C SER A 428 38.29 14.78 62.50
N GLU A 429 37.31 15.53 63.03
CA GLU A 429 36.22 16.11 62.25
C GLU A 429 36.73 17.16 61.26
N ASN A 430 37.66 18.02 61.68
CA ASN A 430 38.31 19.00 60.80
C ASN A 430 39.11 18.32 59.66
N VAL A 431 39.83 17.23 59.93
CA VAL A 431 40.54 16.46 58.89
C VAL A 431 39.54 15.83 57.90
N ALA A 432 38.45 15.22 58.39
CA ALA A 432 37.42 14.63 57.55
C ALA A 432 36.70 15.69 56.68
N PHE A 433 36.38 16.85 57.25
CA PHE A 433 35.77 17.97 56.54
C PHE A 433 36.69 18.52 55.43
N ASN A 434 37.98 18.70 55.72
CA ASN A 434 38.95 19.17 54.73
C ASN A 434 39.16 18.15 53.59
N GLN A 435 39.19 16.85 53.89
CA GLN A 435 39.22 15.80 52.87
C GLN A 435 37.95 15.84 51.99
N LEU A 436 36.76 15.89 52.59
CA LEU A 436 35.50 15.98 51.86
C LEU A 436 35.46 17.22 50.96
N SER A 437 35.86 18.38 51.48
CA SER A 437 35.93 19.65 50.74
C SER A 437 36.86 19.55 49.53
N SER A 438 38.05 18.95 49.68
CA SER A 438 38.98 18.72 48.56
C SER A 438 38.41 17.79 47.48
N GLN A 439 37.70 16.73 47.86
CA GLN A 439 37.06 15.80 46.92
C GLN A 439 35.89 16.47 46.17
N LEU A 440 35.12 17.32 46.87
CA LEU A 440 34.00 18.05 46.30
C LEU A 440 34.51 19.09 45.28
N HIS A 441 35.57 19.84 45.61
CA HIS A 441 36.22 20.76 44.68
C HIS A 441 36.84 20.03 43.47
N ALA A 442 37.46 18.87 43.66
CA ALA A 442 38.00 18.05 42.56
C ALA A 442 36.89 17.54 41.63
N LYS A 443 35.75 17.08 42.19
CA LYS A 443 34.57 16.71 41.38
C LYS A 443 33.98 17.90 40.64
N GLN A 444 33.93 19.08 41.25
CA GLN A 444 33.44 20.28 40.59
C GLN A 444 34.32 20.68 39.39
N LEU A 445 35.65 20.69 39.55
CA LEU A 445 36.58 20.95 38.44
C LEU A 445 36.44 19.93 37.30
N ASN A 446 36.19 18.66 37.61
CA ASN A 446 35.93 17.63 36.59
C ASN A 446 34.59 17.85 35.88
N ASN A 447 33.53 18.22 36.61
CA ASN A 447 32.23 18.58 36.03
C ASN A 447 32.35 19.80 35.10
N ASP A 448 33.06 20.85 35.54
CA ASP A 448 33.30 22.06 34.75
C ASP A 448 34.08 21.74 33.45
N ALA A 449 35.06 20.82 33.52
CA ALA A 449 35.78 20.33 32.34
C ALA A 449 34.89 19.49 31.40
N ILE A 450 34.00 18.66 31.94
CA ILE A 450 33.02 17.89 31.15
C ILE A 450 32.04 18.85 30.45
N VAL A 451 31.51 19.85 31.16
CA VAL A 451 30.63 20.90 30.59
C VAL A 451 31.35 21.67 29.48
N ALA A 452 32.60 22.09 29.70
CA ALA A 452 33.40 22.78 28.69
C ALA A 452 33.68 21.92 27.43
N ASN A 453 33.74 20.59 27.57
CA ASN A 453 33.87 19.67 26.43
C ASN A 453 32.54 19.40 25.73
N LEU A 454 31.42 19.35 26.46
CA LEU A 454 30.07 19.25 25.90
C LEU A 454 29.70 20.50 25.08
N MET A 455 29.98 21.70 25.60
CA MET A 455 29.79 22.97 24.88
C MET A 455 30.51 22.98 23.52
N LYS A 456 31.79 22.58 23.48
CA LYS A 456 32.55 22.46 22.22
C LYS A 456 31.98 21.39 21.28
N ALA A 457 31.49 20.28 21.83
CA ALA A 457 30.87 19.23 21.03
C ALA A 457 29.53 19.69 20.42
N GLU A 458 28.79 20.58 21.09
CA GLU A 458 27.58 21.24 20.58
C GLU A 458 27.93 22.26 19.49
N GLU A 459 28.96 23.09 19.69
CA GLU A 459 29.47 24.02 18.67
C GLU A 459 29.86 23.30 17.37
N PHE A 460 30.68 22.24 17.45
CA PHE A 460 31.03 21.43 16.28
C PHE A 460 29.83 20.73 15.63
N GLN A 461 28.84 20.29 16.42
CA GLN A 461 27.60 19.72 15.86
C GLN A 461 26.77 20.77 15.12
N ARG A 462 26.69 21.99 15.64
CA ARG A 462 25.97 23.10 15.01
C ARG A 462 26.62 23.50 13.68
N GLU A 463 27.94 23.66 13.65
CA GLU A 463 28.69 23.96 12.42
C GLU A 463 28.56 22.83 11.38
N ALA A 464 28.65 21.57 11.79
CA ALA A 464 28.45 20.43 10.91
C ALA A 464 27.00 20.37 10.35
N PHE A 465 26.00 20.71 11.16
CA PHE A 465 24.61 20.78 10.74
C PHE A 465 24.35 21.94 9.75
N GLU A 466 24.93 23.11 9.99
CA GLU A 466 24.86 24.26 9.08
C GLU A 466 25.48 23.94 7.72
N MET A 467 26.66 23.31 7.70
CA MET A 467 27.31 22.84 6.46
C MET A 467 26.50 21.76 5.73
N LEU A 468 25.86 20.84 6.46
CA LEU A 468 24.95 19.83 5.87
C LEU A 468 23.69 20.47 5.28
N LEU A 469 23.12 21.48 5.94
CA LEU A 469 21.97 22.23 5.45
C LEU A 469 22.31 22.98 4.16
N LEU A 470 23.44 23.72 4.14
CA LEU A 470 23.93 24.39 2.93
C LEU A 470 24.19 23.40 1.77
N SER A 471 24.75 22.22 2.06
CA SER A 471 24.94 21.16 1.06
C SER A 471 23.61 20.62 0.51
N LYS A 472 22.62 20.42 1.39
CA LYS A 472 21.27 19.98 1.01
C LYS A 472 20.56 21.02 0.16
N ASP A 473 20.60 22.29 0.55
CA ASP A 473 19.92 23.38 -0.13
C ASP A 473 20.56 23.64 -1.51
N ALA A 474 21.88 23.53 -1.62
CA ALA A 474 22.58 23.55 -2.91
C ALA A 474 22.14 22.39 -3.84
N LYS A 475 21.96 21.18 -3.29
CA LYS A 475 21.44 20.02 -4.04
C LYS A 475 19.97 20.21 -4.45
N HIS A 476 19.13 20.74 -3.56
CA HIS A 476 17.73 21.08 -3.88
C HIS A 476 17.65 22.15 -4.98
N LYS A 477 18.51 23.17 -4.92
CA LYS A 477 18.60 24.21 -5.97
C LYS A 477 18.96 23.61 -7.34
N ARG A 478 20.00 22.77 -7.42
CA ARG A 478 20.37 22.05 -8.66
C ARG A 478 19.20 21.22 -9.19
N LEU A 479 18.53 20.45 -8.34
CA LEU A 479 17.36 19.65 -8.74
C LEU A 479 16.20 20.53 -9.25
N THR A 480 15.95 21.69 -8.66
CA THR A 480 14.92 22.62 -9.19
C THR A 480 15.32 23.26 -10.51
N GLU A 481 16.61 23.52 -10.73
CA GLU A 481 17.15 24.03 -12.00
C GLU A 481 17.07 22.96 -13.10
N GLU A 482 17.42 21.70 -12.79
CA GLU A 482 17.26 20.54 -13.68
C GLU A 482 15.79 20.28 -14.04
N ILE A 483 14.88 20.31 -13.06
CA ILE A 483 13.43 20.15 -13.29
C ILE A 483 12.89 21.27 -14.17
N TYR A 484 13.33 22.52 -13.98
CA TYR A 484 12.93 23.64 -14.82
C TYR A 484 13.40 23.46 -16.28
N MET A 485 14.66 23.05 -16.49
CA MET A 485 15.19 22.77 -17.83
C MET A 485 14.43 21.62 -18.52
N LEU A 486 14.09 20.55 -17.80
CA LEU A 486 13.28 19.45 -18.31
C LEU A 486 11.85 19.89 -18.65
N GLN A 487 11.23 20.76 -17.83
CA GLN A 487 9.93 21.35 -18.13
C GLN A 487 9.95 22.21 -19.39
N GLN A 488 11.00 23.02 -19.59
CA GLN A 488 11.18 23.80 -20.81
C GLN A 488 11.33 22.90 -22.05
N GLN A 489 12.19 21.88 -22.00
CA GLN A 489 12.37 20.93 -23.11
C GLN A 489 11.08 20.17 -23.43
N LEU A 490 10.31 19.76 -22.42
CA LEU A 490 9.00 19.13 -22.61
C LEU A 490 7.98 20.10 -23.24
N ALA A 491 8.00 21.38 -22.89
CA ALA A 491 7.15 22.39 -23.53
C ALA A 491 7.53 22.60 -25.00
N GLU A 492 8.82 22.72 -25.33
CA GLU A 492 9.33 22.84 -26.71
C GLU A 492 8.93 21.62 -27.57
N VAL A 493 9.11 20.39 -27.06
CA VAL A 493 8.67 19.16 -27.73
C VAL A 493 7.15 19.10 -27.89
N THR A 494 6.39 19.58 -26.89
CA THR A 494 4.91 19.60 -26.97
C THR A 494 4.42 20.59 -28.04
N MET A 495 5.05 21.77 -28.16
CA MET A 495 4.74 22.71 -29.24
C MET A 495 5.07 22.11 -30.61
N ALA A 496 6.25 21.49 -30.77
CA ALA A 496 6.65 20.86 -32.03
C ALA A 496 5.71 19.71 -32.46
N GLU A 497 5.20 18.89 -31.54
CA GLU A 497 4.22 17.85 -31.88
C GLU A 497 2.83 18.43 -32.19
N LEU A 498 2.45 19.57 -31.60
CA LEU A 498 1.22 20.30 -31.95
C LEU A 498 1.30 20.92 -33.35
N GLU A 499 2.40 21.57 -33.71
CA GLU A 499 2.65 22.08 -35.07
C GLU A 499 2.65 20.95 -36.10
N LYS A 500 3.31 19.83 -35.77
CA LYS A 500 3.30 18.60 -36.57
C LYS A 500 1.91 17.98 -36.70
N GLN A 501 0.99 18.21 -35.75
CA GLN A 501 -0.41 17.81 -35.87
C GLN A 501 -1.24 18.79 -36.70
N SER A 502 -1.02 20.11 -36.60
CA SER A 502 -1.71 21.09 -37.45
C SER A 502 -1.31 20.95 -38.91
N VAL A 503 -0.02 20.83 -39.23
CA VAL A 503 0.48 20.60 -40.60
C VAL A 503 -0.08 19.29 -41.19
N LYS A 504 -0.21 18.23 -40.38
CA LYS A 504 -0.91 17.01 -40.81
C LYS A 504 -2.38 17.28 -41.13
N ALA A 505 -3.11 17.96 -40.24
CA ALA A 505 -4.52 18.29 -40.44
C ALA A 505 -4.75 19.15 -41.70
N GLU A 506 -3.91 20.17 -41.91
CA GLU A 506 -3.90 21.00 -43.12
C GLU A 506 -3.64 20.16 -44.38
N SER A 507 -2.63 19.28 -44.37
CA SER A 507 -2.36 18.39 -45.51
C SER A 507 -3.54 17.46 -45.83
N THR A 508 -4.27 16.99 -44.81
CA THR A 508 -5.49 16.18 -45.02
C THR A 508 -6.68 17.02 -45.50
N ASN A 509 -6.80 18.28 -45.09
CA ASN A 509 -7.84 19.19 -45.58
C ASN A 509 -7.60 19.52 -47.06
N ILE A 510 -6.38 19.88 -47.45
CA ILE A 510 -6.01 20.15 -48.85
C ILE A 510 -6.30 18.93 -49.73
N ALA A 511 -5.95 17.72 -49.28
CA ALA A 511 -6.25 16.48 -49.99
C ALA A 511 -7.75 16.13 -50.05
N LEU A 512 -8.58 16.64 -49.13
CA LEU A 512 -10.03 16.53 -49.17
C LEU A 512 -10.68 17.62 -50.04
N GLU A 513 -10.09 18.80 -50.12
CA GLU A 513 -10.51 19.90 -50.99
C GLU A 513 -10.25 19.56 -52.46
N GLN A 514 -9.06 19.08 -52.81
CA GLN A 514 -8.76 18.57 -54.15
C GLN A 514 -9.76 17.48 -54.57
N LYS A 515 -10.06 16.50 -53.68
CA LYS A 515 -11.07 15.47 -53.96
C LYS A 515 -12.49 16.00 -54.10
N ARG A 516 -12.82 17.15 -53.52
CA ARG A 516 -14.11 17.83 -53.73
C ARG A 516 -14.13 18.58 -55.06
N GLU A 517 -13.03 19.20 -55.46
CA GLU A 517 -12.88 19.83 -56.77
C GLU A 517 -12.96 18.79 -57.90
N ASP A 518 -12.26 17.65 -57.77
CA ASP A 518 -12.34 16.51 -58.70
C ASP A 518 -13.78 16.00 -58.85
N LEU A 519 -14.50 15.80 -57.74
CA LEU A 519 -15.90 15.36 -57.72
C LEU A 519 -16.84 16.41 -58.33
N ALA A 520 -16.62 17.70 -58.06
CA ALA A 520 -17.42 18.78 -58.63
C ALA A 520 -17.18 18.93 -60.14
N ALA A 521 -15.93 18.76 -60.61
CA ALA A 521 -15.59 18.74 -62.03
C ALA A 521 -16.24 17.55 -62.75
N LEU A 522 -16.15 16.34 -62.18
CA LEU A 522 -16.80 15.14 -62.71
C LEU A 522 -18.33 15.29 -62.76
N LEU A 523 -18.94 15.81 -61.68
CA LEU A 523 -20.39 16.04 -61.63
C LEU A 523 -20.83 17.09 -62.66
N LYS A 524 -20.04 18.16 -62.85
CA LYS A 524 -20.27 19.14 -63.91
C LYS A 524 -20.18 18.51 -65.31
N GLN A 525 -19.19 17.65 -65.56
CA GLN A 525 -19.09 16.93 -66.83
C GLN A 525 -20.31 16.02 -67.05
N LEU A 526 -20.74 15.26 -66.03
CA LEU A 526 -21.91 14.39 -66.12
C LEU A 526 -23.23 15.16 -66.34
N MET A 527 -23.34 16.41 -65.87
CA MET A 527 -24.47 17.29 -66.19
C MET A 527 -24.43 17.74 -67.66
N ILE A 528 -23.26 18.12 -68.19
CA ILE A 528 -23.09 18.48 -69.61
C ILE A 528 -23.41 17.26 -70.50
N GLU A 529 -22.84 16.08 -70.21
CA GLU A 529 -23.16 14.83 -70.93
C GLU A 529 -24.64 14.43 -70.86
N ARG A 530 -25.36 14.88 -69.82
CA ARG A 530 -26.81 14.71 -69.73
C ARG A 530 -27.55 15.72 -70.59
N GLU A 531 -27.18 17.00 -70.54
CA GLU A 531 -27.78 18.06 -71.36
C GLU A 531 -27.59 17.77 -72.85
N ASP A 532 -26.38 17.38 -73.28
CA ASP A 532 -26.07 16.93 -74.65
C ASP A 532 -26.97 15.76 -75.10
N ARG A 533 -27.17 14.75 -74.23
CA ARG A 533 -28.04 13.60 -74.52
C ARG A 533 -29.52 13.99 -74.58
N GLU A 534 -29.96 14.90 -73.71
CA GLU A 534 -31.32 15.41 -73.76
C GLU A 534 -31.58 16.25 -75.02
N GLU A 535 -30.61 17.04 -75.49
CA GLU A 535 -30.70 17.74 -76.77
C GLU A 535 -30.68 16.79 -77.98
N GLU A 536 -29.81 15.77 -77.98
CA GLU A 536 -29.80 14.77 -79.05
C GLU A 536 -31.13 14.01 -79.12
N LEU A 537 -31.71 13.63 -77.97
CA LEU A 537 -33.02 13.00 -77.91
C LEU A 537 -34.14 13.93 -78.41
N LYS A 538 -34.15 15.21 -78.00
CA LYS A 538 -35.11 16.22 -78.49
C LYS A 538 -35.00 16.39 -80.01
N LYS A 539 -33.77 16.42 -80.55
CA LYS A 539 -33.53 16.52 -82.00
C LYS A 539 -34.02 15.29 -82.75
N ARG A 540 -33.72 14.08 -82.27
CA ARG A 540 -34.20 12.83 -82.88
C ARG A 540 -35.72 12.71 -82.84
N LEU A 541 -36.38 13.21 -81.79
CA LEU A 541 -37.84 13.31 -81.73
C LEU A 541 -38.39 14.26 -82.81
N LEU A 542 -37.80 15.45 -82.98
CA LEU A 542 -38.19 16.39 -84.03
C LEU A 542 -38.01 15.80 -85.45
N GLU A 543 -36.89 15.09 -85.68
CA GLU A 543 -36.64 14.36 -86.94
C GLU A 543 -37.64 13.21 -87.17
N MET A 544 -38.19 12.61 -86.11
CA MET A 544 -39.27 11.61 -86.20
C MET A 544 -40.65 12.24 -86.41
N GLU A 545 -40.90 13.46 -85.90
CA GLU A 545 -42.14 14.19 -86.13
C GLU A 545 -42.24 14.69 -87.57
N GLN A 546 -41.18 15.32 -88.10
CA GLN A 546 -41.11 15.77 -89.50
C GLN A 546 -41.41 14.63 -90.50
N ARG A 547 -40.80 13.45 -90.30
CA ARG A 547 -41.07 12.27 -91.15
C ARG A 547 -42.53 11.82 -91.12
N ARG A 548 -43.24 11.97 -90.00
CA ARG A 548 -44.68 11.68 -89.96
C ARG A 548 -45.51 12.70 -90.75
N GLU A 549 -45.11 13.97 -90.77
CA GLU A 549 -45.80 14.99 -91.56
C GLU A 549 -45.62 14.75 -93.06
N ASP A 550 -44.42 14.36 -93.49
CA ASP A 550 -44.12 13.94 -94.87
C ASP A 550 -44.92 12.68 -95.27
N ASP A 551 -44.85 11.60 -94.47
CA ASP A 551 -45.60 10.34 -94.69
C ASP A 551 -47.12 10.56 -94.83
N VAL A 552 -47.66 11.56 -94.10
CA VAL A 552 -49.09 11.92 -94.14
C VAL A 552 -49.47 12.70 -95.41
N GLN A 553 -48.57 13.51 -95.99
CA GLN A 553 -48.86 14.23 -97.24
C GLN A 553 -48.92 13.27 -98.45
N ASP A 554 -47.93 12.38 -98.59
CA ASP A 554 -47.88 11.41 -99.69
C ASP A 554 -49.10 10.47 -99.71
N TYR A 555 -49.61 10.09 -98.52
CA TYR A 555 -50.81 9.26 -98.40
C TYR A 555 -52.04 9.88 -99.11
N TRP A 556 -52.27 11.19 -98.95
CA TRP A 556 -53.42 11.86 -99.57
C TRP A 556 -53.24 12.03 -101.09
N LEU A 557 -52.03 12.32 -101.54
CA LEU A 557 -51.71 12.48 -102.97
C LEU A 557 -51.99 11.18 -103.75
N ILE A 558 -51.54 10.04 -103.19
CA ILE A 558 -51.75 8.71 -103.77
C ILE A 558 -53.24 8.32 -103.84
N GLN A 559 -54.07 8.75 -102.88
CA GLN A 559 -55.51 8.46 -102.90
C GLN A 559 -56.26 9.32 -103.92
N PHE A 560 -55.88 10.58 -104.13
CA PHE A 560 -56.50 11.43 -105.15
C PHE A 560 -56.25 10.92 -106.58
N GLN A 561 -55.02 10.49 -106.87
CA GLN A 561 -54.66 9.89 -108.17
C GLN A 561 -55.57 8.70 -108.51
N ARG A 562 -55.71 7.76 -107.56
CA ARG A 562 -56.52 6.53 -107.68
C ARG A 562 -58.03 6.76 -107.87
N LEU A 563 -58.51 7.96 -107.56
CA LEU A 563 -59.92 8.34 -107.73
C LEU A 563 -60.21 8.88 -109.14
N MET A 564 -59.23 9.55 -109.76
CA MET A 564 -59.36 10.07 -111.13
C MET A 564 -59.22 8.97 -112.19
N ASP A 565 -58.35 7.98 -111.96
CA ASP A 565 -58.02 6.93 -112.94
C ASP A 565 -59.11 5.81 -113.07
N ARG A 566 -60.27 5.96 -112.42
CA ARG A 566 -61.34 4.94 -112.40
C ARG A 566 -62.47 5.21 -113.39
N LYS A 567 -62.48 4.45 -114.49
CA LYS A 567 -63.62 4.33 -115.42
C LYS A 567 -64.89 3.84 -114.68
N PRO A 568 -66.07 4.46 -114.86
CA PRO A 568 -67.27 4.11 -114.10
C PRO A 568 -67.84 2.74 -114.49
N GLN A 569 -68.26 1.95 -113.47
CA GLN A 569 -68.74 0.57 -113.64
C GLN A 569 -69.84 0.43 -114.70
N SER A 570 -70.78 1.37 -114.78
CA SER A 570 -71.92 1.30 -115.71
C SER A 570 -71.56 1.31 -117.20
N LEU A 571 -70.33 1.72 -117.56
CA LEU A 571 -69.77 1.56 -118.90
C LEU A 571 -69.09 0.20 -119.07
N ILE A 572 -68.30 -0.23 -118.08
CA ILE A 572 -67.62 -1.54 -118.06
C ILE A 572 -68.64 -2.68 -118.17
N ASP A 573 -69.76 -2.58 -117.44
CA ASP A 573 -70.84 -3.57 -117.48
C ASP A 573 -71.58 -3.61 -118.84
N GLN A 574 -71.53 -2.54 -119.63
CA GLN A 574 -72.11 -2.53 -120.98
C GLN A 574 -71.13 -3.09 -122.02
N GLU A 575 -69.85 -2.74 -121.92
CA GLU A 575 -68.77 -3.26 -122.76
C GLU A 575 -68.63 -4.79 -122.60
N ASN A 576 -68.70 -5.29 -121.36
CA ASN A 576 -68.66 -6.72 -121.04
C ASN A 576 -69.87 -7.54 -121.53
N ASN A 577 -70.97 -6.88 -121.94
CA ASN A 577 -72.17 -7.54 -122.47
C ASN A 577 -72.21 -7.57 -124.01
N LEU A 578 -71.17 -7.11 -124.71
CA LEU A 578 -71.03 -7.30 -126.15
C LEU A 578 -70.54 -8.72 -126.47
N GLU A 579 -71.11 -9.36 -127.49
CA GLU A 579 -70.67 -10.72 -127.87
C GLU A 579 -69.21 -10.75 -128.31
N PHE A 580 -68.45 -11.75 -127.84
CA PHE A 580 -67.01 -11.87 -128.09
C PHE A 580 -66.65 -11.80 -129.59
N SER A 581 -67.47 -12.38 -130.47
CA SER A 581 -67.24 -12.31 -131.92
C SER A 581 -67.43 -10.91 -132.52
N VAL A 582 -68.26 -10.05 -131.91
CA VAL A 582 -68.40 -8.63 -132.30
C VAL A 582 -67.18 -7.85 -131.84
N LEU A 583 -66.71 -8.08 -130.61
CA LEU A 583 -65.44 -7.52 -130.10
C LEU A 583 -64.24 -7.95 -130.97
N GLU A 584 -64.18 -9.21 -131.38
CA GLU A 584 -63.11 -9.74 -132.23
C GLU A 584 -63.10 -9.10 -133.62
N ILE A 585 -64.26 -8.93 -134.25
CA ILE A 585 -64.36 -8.25 -135.55
C ILE A 585 -63.97 -6.77 -135.43
N LEU A 586 -64.40 -6.07 -134.37
CA LEU A 586 -64.03 -4.67 -134.11
C LEU A 586 -62.52 -4.52 -133.91
N ASN A 587 -61.90 -5.30 -133.02
CA ASN A 587 -60.45 -5.29 -132.78
C ASN A 587 -59.65 -5.65 -134.04
N ARG A 588 -60.06 -6.69 -134.79
CA ARG A 588 -59.43 -7.05 -136.08
C ARG A 588 -59.55 -5.92 -137.12
N SER A 589 -60.49 -4.98 -136.95
CA SER A 589 -60.68 -3.82 -137.84
C SER A 589 -60.04 -2.52 -137.34
N GLY A 590 -59.44 -2.51 -136.14
CA GLY A 590 -58.92 -1.30 -135.49
C GLY A 590 -60.02 -0.33 -135.05
N ALA A 591 -61.16 -0.85 -134.60
CA ALA A 591 -62.34 -0.09 -134.17
C ALA A 591 -62.55 -0.11 -132.65
N ASP A 592 -61.48 -0.37 -131.90
CA ASP A 592 -61.40 -0.62 -130.47
C ASP A 592 -62.07 0.51 -129.65
N ASP A 593 -61.77 1.77 -129.96
CA ASP A 593 -62.36 2.96 -129.31
C ASP A 593 -63.88 3.09 -129.52
N TYR A 594 -64.45 2.39 -130.50
CA TYR A 594 -65.89 2.39 -130.78
C TYR A 594 -66.65 1.26 -130.05
N ILE A 595 -65.96 0.32 -129.38
CA ILE A 595 -66.61 -0.72 -128.56
C ILE A 595 -67.70 -0.17 -127.60
N PRO A 596 -67.51 0.96 -126.88
CA PRO A 596 -68.55 1.52 -126.02
C PRO A 596 -69.81 1.97 -126.80
N MET A 597 -69.64 2.38 -128.05
CA MET A 597 -70.75 2.78 -128.93
C MET A 597 -71.49 1.58 -129.51
N PHE A 598 -70.78 0.50 -129.90
CA PHE A 598 -71.43 -0.75 -130.31
C PHE A 598 -72.14 -1.43 -129.13
N ALA A 599 -71.57 -1.36 -127.92
CA ALA A 599 -72.21 -1.81 -126.67
C ALA A 599 -73.49 -1.02 -126.35
N ARG A 600 -73.44 0.31 -126.44
CA ARG A 600 -74.61 1.19 -126.26
C ARG A 600 -75.75 0.88 -127.24
N HIS A 601 -75.42 0.54 -128.50
CA HIS A 601 -76.40 0.15 -129.52
C HIS A 601 -76.76 -1.34 -129.50
N ARG A 602 -76.15 -2.16 -128.62
CA ARG A 602 -76.40 -3.60 -128.45
C ARG A 602 -76.31 -4.41 -129.75
N VAL A 603 -75.28 -4.15 -130.55
CA VAL A 603 -75.05 -4.90 -131.80
C VAL A 603 -74.61 -6.33 -131.46
N THR A 604 -75.38 -7.31 -131.94
CA THR A 604 -75.11 -8.75 -131.85
C THR A 604 -74.43 -9.26 -133.11
N ILE A 605 -73.84 -10.46 -133.08
CA ILE A 605 -73.14 -11.03 -134.24
C ILE A 605 -74.09 -11.23 -135.43
N GLU A 606 -75.36 -11.60 -135.18
CA GLU A 606 -76.37 -11.79 -136.23
C GLU A 606 -76.78 -10.46 -136.90
N THR A 607 -76.87 -9.38 -136.13
CA THR A 607 -77.15 -8.04 -136.68
C THR A 607 -75.92 -7.47 -137.37
N MET A 608 -74.72 -7.66 -136.80
CA MET A 608 -73.45 -7.27 -137.40
C MET A 608 -73.23 -7.89 -138.79
N LEU A 609 -73.62 -9.16 -138.96
CA LEU A 609 -73.57 -9.89 -140.24
C LEU A 609 -74.49 -9.33 -141.33
N GLN A 610 -75.41 -8.42 -141.00
CA GLN A 610 -76.39 -7.83 -141.93
C GLN A 610 -76.20 -6.30 -142.13
N LEU A 611 -75.26 -5.66 -141.43
CA LEU A 611 -75.05 -4.21 -141.51
C LEU A 611 -74.58 -3.76 -142.90
N THR A 612 -75.12 -2.63 -143.36
CA THR A 612 -74.63 -1.89 -144.53
C THR A 612 -73.69 -0.74 -144.13
N ASP A 613 -73.03 -0.12 -145.13
CA ASP A 613 -72.22 1.09 -144.93
C ASP A 613 -73.01 2.24 -144.27
N ASN A 614 -74.33 2.30 -144.47
CA ASN A 614 -75.17 3.37 -143.94
C ASN A 614 -75.55 3.14 -142.47
N ASP A 615 -75.75 1.89 -142.05
CA ASP A 615 -76.14 1.56 -140.67
C ASP A 615 -74.97 1.77 -139.70
N LEU A 616 -73.74 1.40 -140.12
CA LEU A 616 -72.51 1.72 -139.38
C LEU A 616 -72.30 3.24 -139.18
N LYS A 617 -72.89 4.06 -140.07
CA LYS A 617 -72.87 5.52 -140.02
C LYS A 617 -73.81 6.06 -138.93
N GLU A 618 -74.96 5.42 -138.73
CA GLU A 618 -75.93 5.77 -137.68
C GLU A 618 -75.47 5.30 -136.29
N ILE A 619 -74.74 4.18 -136.21
CA ILE A 619 -74.05 3.72 -134.98
C ILE A 619 -72.94 4.71 -134.53
N GLY A 620 -72.51 5.61 -135.42
CA GLY A 620 -71.55 6.69 -135.13
C GLY A 620 -70.17 6.53 -135.78
N VAL A 621 -69.92 5.46 -136.55
CA VAL A 621 -68.64 5.24 -137.24
C VAL A 621 -68.61 6.06 -138.54
N HIS A 622 -68.39 7.37 -138.44
CA HIS A 622 -68.47 8.25 -139.60
C HIS A 622 -67.30 8.09 -140.59
N GLU A 623 -66.17 7.50 -140.18
CA GLU A 623 -65.02 7.30 -141.04
C GLU A 623 -65.30 6.29 -142.17
N VAL A 624 -64.83 6.60 -143.39
CA VAL A 624 -65.04 5.76 -144.58
C VAL A 624 -64.06 4.58 -144.66
N GLY A 625 -62.84 4.75 -144.13
CA GLY A 625 -61.85 3.68 -144.04
C GLY A 625 -62.30 2.57 -143.10
N LEU A 626 -62.52 2.91 -141.81
CA LEU A 626 -62.92 1.97 -140.77
C LEU A 626 -64.18 1.16 -141.13
N ARG A 627 -65.24 1.79 -141.63
CA ARG A 627 -66.46 1.07 -142.06
C ARG A 627 -66.20 0.03 -143.15
N ARG A 628 -65.30 0.33 -144.09
CA ARG A 628 -64.92 -0.61 -145.15
C ARG A 628 -64.08 -1.78 -144.60
N SER A 629 -63.22 -1.53 -143.61
CA SER A 629 -62.48 -2.58 -142.89
C SER A 629 -63.40 -3.49 -142.06
N ILE A 630 -64.37 -2.91 -141.33
CA ILE A 630 -65.38 -3.65 -140.55
C ILE A 630 -66.15 -4.62 -141.48
N LEU A 631 -66.74 -4.11 -142.58
CA LEU A 631 -67.49 -4.92 -143.54
C LEU A 631 -66.61 -6.00 -144.22
N SER A 632 -65.34 -5.70 -144.50
CA SER A 632 -64.39 -6.68 -145.04
C SER A 632 -64.07 -7.81 -144.04
N ASN A 633 -63.94 -7.49 -142.75
CA ASN A 633 -63.65 -8.48 -141.71
C ASN A 633 -64.87 -9.36 -141.40
N ILE A 634 -66.08 -8.82 -141.41
CA ILE A 634 -67.34 -9.59 -141.33
C ILE A 634 -67.38 -10.65 -142.45
N ALA A 635 -66.98 -10.29 -143.68
CA ALA A 635 -66.90 -11.18 -144.83
C ALA A 635 -65.72 -12.19 -144.81
N ASN A 636 -64.84 -12.12 -143.81
CA ASN A 636 -63.77 -13.11 -143.56
C ASN A 636 -64.09 -14.00 -142.36
N PHE A 637 -64.68 -13.43 -141.30
CA PHE A 637 -65.07 -14.17 -140.09
C PHE A 637 -66.06 -15.31 -140.39
N THR A 638 -66.96 -15.10 -141.35
CA THR A 638 -67.85 -16.14 -141.89
C THR A 638 -67.10 -17.34 -142.48
N LYS A 639 -65.97 -17.11 -143.16
CA LYS A 639 -65.14 -18.18 -143.77
C LYS A 639 -64.27 -18.90 -142.74
N GLU A 640 -63.83 -18.21 -141.70
CA GLU A 640 -63.01 -18.79 -140.64
C GLU A 640 -63.84 -19.72 -139.72
N ARG A 641 -65.08 -19.33 -139.39
CA ARG A 641 -65.96 -20.10 -138.51
C ARG A 641 -66.21 -21.54 -139.01
N ASP A 642 -66.35 -21.71 -140.32
CA ASP A 642 -66.60 -23.01 -140.96
C ASP A 642 -65.38 -23.96 -140.91
N ASN A 643 -64.18 -23.46 -140.63
CA ASN A 643 -62.93 -24.24 -140.59
C ASN A 643 -62.48 -24.65 -139.17
N ALA A 644 -62.94 -23.97 -138.13
CA ALA A 644 -62.35 -24.06 -136.78
C ALA A 644 -62.76 -25.29 -135.94
N SER A 645 -63.76 -26.07 -136.37
CA SER A 645 -64.45 -27.09 -135.55
C SER A 645 -63.63 -28.34 -135.15
N LEU A 646 -62.35 -28.42 -135.53
CA LEU A 646 -61.63 -29.70 -135.67
C LEU A 646 -60.52 -30.02 -134.65
N LYS A 647 -60.01 -29.08 -133.81
CA LYS A 647 -58.82 -29.33 -132.95
C LYS A 647 -58.75 -28.52 -131.64
N ALA A 648 -58.93 -29.16 -130.47
CA ALA A 648 -58.45 -28.69 -129.14
C ALA A 648 -58.54 -29.78 -128.04
N LYS A 649 -57.48 -29.99 -127.22
CA LYS A 649 -57.48 -30.63 -125.87
C LYS A 649 -56.07 -30.75 -125.19
N GLU A 650 -56.08 -30.76 -123.84
CA GLU A 650 -55.04 -31.24 -122.85
C GLU A 650 -53.83 -30.35 -122.42
N MET A 651 -53.44 -30.35 -121.11
CA MET A 651 -52.59 -29.32 -120.42
C MET A 651 -52.04 -29.66 -118.97
N GLU A 652 -50.95 -28.97 -118.49
CA GLU A 652 -50.59 -28.48 -117.09
C GLU A 652 -49.89 -29.26 -115.90
N SER A 653 -49.02 -28.57 -115.06
CA SER A 653 -48.75 -28.66 -113.55
C SER A 653 -47.46 -27.93 -112.95
N HIS A 654 -47.30 -27.73 -111.59
CA HIS A 654 -46.47 -26.69 -110.83
C HIS A 654 -46.02 -27.13 -109.35
N VAL A 655 -45.27 -26.53 -108.33
CA VAL A 655 -44.56 -25.25 -107.82
C VAL A 655 -43.53 -25.56 -106.62
N ASP A 656 -42.61 -24.65 -106.08
CA ASP A 656 -42.27 -24.39 -104.59
C ASP A 656 -41.05 -23.47 -104.09
N VAL A 657 -41.07 -22.81 -102.85
CA VAL A 657 -40.01 -21.88 -102.18
C VAL A 657 -40.12 -21.60 -100.59
N PRO A 658 -39.06 -21.22 -99.76
CA PRO A 658 -39.11 -20.85 -98.27
C PRO A 658 -38.46 -19.49 -97.68
N ARG A 659 -38.37 -19.24 -96.32
CA ARG A 659 -38.11 -17.92 -95.54
C ARG A 659 -37.15 -17.89 -94.26
N ARG A 660 -37.12 -16.81 -93.38
CA ARG A 660 -36.19 -16.42 -92.22
C ARG A 660 -36.87 -15.85 -90.89
N ASP A 661 -36.11 -15.53 -89.76
CA ASP A 661 -36.05 -14.21 -89.00
C ASP A 661 -35.26 -14.04 -87.60
N PRO A 662 -35.76 -13.60 -86.38
CA PRO A 662 -35.13 -12.51 -85.50
C PRO A 662 -34.78 -12.72 -83.94
N THR A 663 -34.60 -11.63 -83.12
CA THR A 663 -33.89 -11.48 -81.76
C THR A 663 -34.75 -11.13 -80.46
N ALA A 664 -34.20 -10.63 -79.30
CA ALA A 664 -34.82 -10.63 -77.91
C ALA A 664 -34.62 -9.38 -76.92
N PRO A 665 -35.38 -9.24 -75.77
CA PRO A 665 -35.39 -8.12 -74.74
C PRO A 665 -35.30 -8.58 -73.21
N SER A 666 -35.54 -7.85 -72.06
CA SER A 666 -35.34 -6.45 -71.48
C SER A 666 -35.80 -6.32 -69.96
N ILE A 667 -35.63 -5.12 -69.29
CA ILE A 667 -36.43 -4.48 -68.16
C ILE A 667 -36.07 -4.55 -66.60
N ASP A 668 -35.96 -3.34 -65.97
CA ASP A 668 -36.30 -2.66 -64.64
C ASP A 668 -36.47 -3.40 -63.26
N GLU A 669 -36.63 -2.83 -62.01
CA GLU A 669 -36.74 -1.48 -61.31
C GLU A 669 -36.24 -1.59 -59.79
N ALA A 670 -36.43 -0.82 -58.66
CA ALA A 670 -37.16 0.39 -58.12
C ALA A 670 -36.60 0.90 -56.71
N GLY A 671 -37.04 2.06 -56.13
CA GLY A 671 -37.01 2.41 -54.65
C GLY A 671 -36.39 3.78 -54.16
N ALA A 672 -36.93 4.50 -53.12
CA ALA A 672 -36.57 5.93 -52.82
C ALA A 672 -36.74 6.54 -51.36
N SER A 673 -36.35 7.84 -51.17
CA SER A 673 -36.42 8.80 -50.00
C SER A 673 -35.26 8.74 -48.96
N ALA A 674 -34.41 9.77 -48.65
CA ALA A 674 -34.54 11.21 -48.26
C ALA A 674 -34.80 11.43 -46.72
N VAL A 675 -34.36 12.47 -45.97
CA VAL A 675 -34.10 13.94 -46.19
C VAL A 675 -32.86 14.48 -45.33
N ALA A 676 -32.65 15.81 -45.19
CA ALA A 676 -31.52 16.59 -44.58
C ALA A 676 -31.61 16.88 -43.03
N GLY A 677 -30.69 17.55 -42.30
CA GLY A 677 -29.31 18.09 -42.55
C GLY A 677 -28.79 19.08 -41.45
N ALA A 678 -27.46 19.37 -41.41
CA ALA A 678 -26.68 20.38 -40.60
C ALA A 678 -26.76 20.34 -39.03
N ALA A 679 -25.69 20.23 -38.20
CA ALA A 679 -24.46 21.06 -37.95
C ALA A 679 -24.72 22.35 -37.12
N LEU A 680 -23.94 22.78 -36.10
CA LEU A 680 -22.53 22.54 -35.67
C LEU A 680 -22.28 22.42 -34.14
N VAL A 681 -21.15 21.76 -33.82
CA VAL A 681 -20.16 21.91 -32.70
C VAL A 681 -20.21 23.28 -31.94
N LYS A 682 -20.04 23.42 -30.60
CA LYS A 682 -18.98 22.92 -29.69
C LYS A 682 -19.32 23.10 -28.19
N GLU A 683 -19.12 22.08 -27.34
CA GLU A 683 -18.58 22.25 -25.96
C GLU A 683 -18.21 20.88 -25.35
N VAL A 684 -17.04 20.76 -24.69
CA VAL A 684 -16.63 19.53 -23.99
C VAL A 684 -16.70 19.79 -22.49
N THR A 685 -17.78 19.32 -21.86
CA THR A 685 -17.86 19.21 -20.39
C THR A 685 -17.84 17.74 -20.00
N VAL A 686 -16.88 17.35 -19.16
CA VAL A 686 -16.81 15.98 -18.63
C VAL A 686 -17.84 15.83 -17.51
N ARG A 687 -19.11 15.63 -17.90
CA ARG A 687 -20.17 15.17 -17.01
C ARG A 687 -20.25 13.66 -17.10
N VAL A 688 -20.01 12.98 -15.97
CA VAL A 688 -20.24 11.54 -15.84
C VAL A 688 -21.75 11.32 -15.70
N ASN A 689 -22.46 11.35 -16.83
CA ASN A 689 -23.87 10.96 -16.92
C ASN A 689 -23.96 9.42 -16.81
N ALA A 690 -23.72 8.90 -15.61
CA ALA A 690 -24.03 7.52 -15.30
C ALA A 690 -25.52 7.41 -14.95
N GLU A 691 -26.24 6.54 -15.67
CA GLU A 691 -27.61 6.18 -15.35
C GLU A 691 -27.66 5.39 -14.03
N CYS A 692 -28.76 5.51 -13.29
CA CYS A 692 -28.95 4.74 -12.08
C CYS A 692 -29.09 3.25 -12.42
N VAL A 693 -28.19 2.43 -11.87
CA VAL A 693 -28.10 0.97 -12.11
C VAL A 693 -29.37 0.19 -11.71
N ILE A 694 -30.34 0.85 -11.05
CA ILE A 694 -31.58 0.24 -10.54
C ILE A 694 -32.81 0.61 -11.36
N CYS A 695 -32.94 1.87 -11.82
CA CYS A 695 -34.10 2.31 -12.60
C CYS A 695 -33.80 2.66 -14.07
N MET A 696 -32.53 2.90 -14.42
CA MET A 696 -32.02 3.36 -15.72
C MET A 696 -32.54 4.73 -16.20
N GLU A 697 -33.75 5.15 -15.79
CA GLU A 697 -34.41 6.40 -16.18
C GLU A 697 -33.83 7.69 -15.57
N ASN A 698 -33.08 7.61 -14.47
CA ASN A 698 -32.59 8.78 -13.72
C ASN A 698 -31.07 8.72 -13.54
N ASN A 699 -30.40 9.88 -13.60
CA ASN A 699 -28.97 9.98 -13.33
C ASN A 699 -28.59 9.54 -11.90
N SER A 700 -27.37 9.02 -11.75
CA SER A 700 -26.81 8.72 -10.44
C SER A 700 -26.25 9.97 -9.76
N ASP A 701 -26.98 10.48 -8.77
CA ASP A 701 -26.60 11.68 -8.01
C ASP A 701 -26.16 11.38 -6.57
N VAL A 702 -26.15 10.11 -6.15
CA VAL A 702 -25.84 9.71 -4.77
C VAL A 702 -24.45 9.07 -4.67
N LEU A 703 -23.58 9.69 -3.88
CA LEU A 703 -22.26 9.22 -3.48
C LEU A 703 -22.35 8.39 -2.19
N PHE A 704 -21.76 7.18 -2.22
CA PHE A 704 -21.59 6.33 -1.04
C PHE A 704 -20.17 6.49 -0.47
N LEU A 705 -20.02 7.23 0.64
CA LEU A 705 -18.70 7.60 1.19
C LEU A 705 -17.78 6.40 1.47
N ASN A 706 -18.32 5.28 1.96
CA ASN A 706 -17.55 4.09 2.31
C ASN A 706 -16.87 3.41 1.10
N CYS A 707 -17.27 3.72 -0.14
CA CYS A 707 -16.72 3.06 -1.33
C CYS A 707 -16.53 3.99 -2.54
N GLY A 708 -16.81 5.30 -2.43
CA GLY A 708 -16.62 6.29 -3.49
C GLY A 708 -17.55 6.18 -4.71
N HIS A 709 -18.42 5.16 -4.78
CA HIS A 709 -19.25 4.92 -5.96
C HIS A 709 -20.44 5.89 -6.02
N VAL A 710 -20.65 6.44 -7.22
CA VAL A 710 -21.86 7.14 -7.63
C VAL A 710 -22.56 6.26 -8.67
N CYS A 711 -23.71 5.68 -8.31
CA CYS A 711 -24.40 4.69 -9.15
C CYS A 711 -25.91 4.58 -8.91
N CYS A 712 -26.48 5.44 -8.06
CA CYS A 712 -27.91 5.47 -7.74
C CYS A 712 -28.45 6.90 -7.76
N CYS A 713 -29.67 7.08 -8.26
CA CYS A 713 -30.42 8.31 -8.10
C CYS A 713 -30.92 8.46 -6.66
N GLY A 714 -31.36 9.66 -6.28
CA GLY A 714 -31.82 9.96 -4.91
C GLY A 714 -32.88 8.99 -4.40
N THR A 715 -33.91 8.69 -5.20
CA THR A 715 -35.03 7.81 -4.86
C THR A 715 -34.61 6.35 -4.70
N CYS A 716 -33.94 5.75 -5.69
CA CYS A 716 -33.48 4.36 -5.61
C CYS A 716 -32.42 4.12 -4.52
N SER A 717 -31.67 5.16 -4.12
CA SER A 717 -30.69 5.03 -3.04
C SER A 717 -31.31 4.72 -1.67
N GLY A 718 -32.57 5.09 -1.43
CA GLY A 718 -33.20 5.05 -0.11
C GLY A 718 -33.18 3.66 0.52
N SER A 719 -33.72 2.67 -0.18
CA SER A 719 -33.91 1.29 0.29
C SER A 719 -32.62 0.45 0.38
N LEU A 720 -31.49 0.94 -0.14
CA LEU A 720 -30.24 0.18 -0.20
C LEU A 720 -29.49 0.16 1.13
N ARG A 721 -29.04 -1.03 1.53
CA ARG A 721 -28.03 -1.23 2.59
C ARG A 721 -26.63 -1.55 2.04
N LEU A 722 -26.56 -2.17 0.86
CA LEU A 722 -25.32 -2.57 0.19
C LEU A 722 -25.17 -1.81 -1.14
N CYS A 723 -23.95 -1.42 -1.51
CA CYS A 723 -23.66 -0.76 -2.78
C CYS A 723 -23.84 -1.76 -3.96
N PRO A 724 -24.59 -1.42 -5.02
CA PRO A 724 -24.81 -2.33 -6.15
C PRO A 724 -23.53 -2.78 -6.88
N LEU A 725 -22.52 -1.92 -6.97
CA LEU A 725 -21.25 -2.21 -7.67
C LEU A 725 -20.28 -3.05 -6.83
N CYS A 726 -19.96 -2.62 -5.61
CA CYS A 726 -18.91 -3.25 -4.79
C CYS A 726 -19.42 -4.11 -3.63
N ARG A 727 -20.74 -4.15 -3.39
CA ARG A 727 -21.40 -4.91 -2.29
C ARG A 727 -20.95 -4.55 -0.87
N SER A 728 -20.28 -3.41 -0.67
CA SER A 728 -19.96 -2.86 0.66
C SER A 728 -21.18 -2.24 1.34
N ASP A 729 -21.23 -2.29 2.67
CA ASP A 729 -22.26 -1.63 3.49
C ASP A 729 -22.24 -0.10 3.36
N ILE A 730 -23.43 0.49 3.23
CA ILE A 730 -23.65 1.92 3.06
C ILE A 730 -24.00 2.56 4.41
N HIS A 731 -23.01 3.13 5.09
CA HIS A 731 -23.24 3.87 6.33
C HIS A 731 -23.73 5.29 6.11
N THR A 732 -23.25 5.97 5.06
CA THR A 732 -23.59 7.38 4.75
C THR A 732 -23.81 7.58 3.25
N LYS A 733 -24.78 8.43 2.92
CA LYS A 733 -25.26 8.73 1.56
C LYS A 733 -25.24 10.24 1.38
N ILE A 734 -24.52 10.76 0.40
CA ILE A 734 -24.52 12.18 0.04
C ILE A 734 -25.22 12.34 -1.31
N ASN A 735 -26.24 13.19 -1.37
CA ASN A 735 -26.88 13.59 -2.63
C ASN A 735 -26.17 14.85 -3.17
N MET A 736 -25.67 14.77 -4.41
CA MET A 736 -24.88 15.82 -5.06
C MET A 736 -25.74 17.00 -5.56
N GLN A 737 -27.06 16.84 -5.69
CA GLN A 737 -27.95 17.93 -6.12
C GLN A 737 -28.43 18.81 -4.94
N LYS A 738 -27.75 19.96 -4.71
CA LYS A 738 -28.36 21.17 -4.11
C LYS A 738 -27.44 22.42 -4.14
N SER A 739 -27.53 23.25 -5.19
CA SER A 739 -26.94 24.61 -5.19
C SER A 739 -27.48 25.54 -6.29
N SER A 740 -28.80 25.75 -6.37
CA SER A 740 -29.40 26.63 -7.40
C SER A 740 -30.76 27.26 -7.05
N GLN A 741 -30.85 27.94 -5.89
CA GLN A 741 -31.81 29.04 -5.72
C GLN A 741 -31.38 30.00 -4.60
N SER A 742 -31.82 31.25 -4.68
CA SER A 742 -31.24 32.40 -3.98
C SER A 742 -32.23 33.10 -3.03
N VAL A 743 -31.76 33.42 -1.81
CA VAL A 743 -32.18 34.53 -0.94
C VAL A 743 -33.68 34.67 -0.59
N ILE A 744 -34.00 34.55 0.70
CA ILE A 744 -34.90 35.44 1.49
C ILE A 744 -34.96 34.92 2.95
N GLY A 745 -35.09 35.83 3.93
CA GLY A 745 -35.46 35.50 5.31
C GLY A 745 -34.27 35.38 6.27
N GLY A 746 -34.35 36.09 7.40
CA GLY A 746 -33.35 36.06 8.48
C GLY A 746 -33.97 35.70 9.84
N CYS A 747 -33.29 36.17 10.90
CA CYS A 747 -33.56 35.96 12.32
C CYS A 747 -33.09 34.61 12.92
N VAL A 748 -32.27 34.72 13.98
CA VAL A 748 -32.52 34.30 15.39
C VAL A 748 -33.22 32.93 15.58
N ASP A 749 -32.74 32.01 16.41
CA ASP A 749 -31.67 32.02 17.44
C ASP A 749 -30.45 31.13 17.10
#